data_AF-A0A3F2RLY5-F1
#
_entry.id   AF-A0A3F2RLY5-F1
#
_cell.length_a   1.000
_cell.length_b   1.000
_cell.length_c   1.000
_cell.angle_alpha   90.00
_cell.angle_beta   90.00
_cell.angle_gamma   90.00
#
_symmetry.space_group_name_H-M   'P 1'
#
loop_
_entity.id
_entity.type
_entity.pdbx_description
1 polymer ?
#
loop_
_entity_poly.entity_id
_entity_poly.type
_entity_poly.pdbx_seq_one_letter_code
_entity_poly.pdbx_strand_id
1 'polypeptide(L)'
;MCTTHFFTTALLAISFLSAQIEYSTADNSTVTYDWQVTYVTTTCDGVSLTSYGINDDVGTAAAIDIELGQTVQVTVTNELDEPTCLHWHGLQQLGTQEMDGASDITQCAIQPGGTAVYTFTPERAGTYWWHSHHSTQYAFGLRGPLIVHAPTDQLQSWEQDIDEEYTLQIADLYHASPGIVPMWDSVIINSLGRYNCTAAASHGHTECNTDQPLARFKFEAGKKYLLRLINMGALSPFDFSIDGHEFQVIAADGEPLQPSDHITTVRINAGQRYDIIVEAKASSDDPIGSFWIRATSLYGLPWTAGTAAIAGDGFNYEGLAIIYYEDEDTDDPTSLDWTETTTVNEYEFTPLEEAVLPTVPSDRPILEFDFRRGLGYFSIDGGEYTNFVPPEEPPLFTIAGGLKTEQLPASANARKIEYGKHVEVVLVNDMNEQHPFHMHTHAPWVVGSGTASLEDIQNGNLPLKLSGPMKRDVPNCAMTLLLEDDEVEVLEAALSFVDDVSPTQEQDTAPTTAGLGLDTELSHLLLDTMEPLPMQTKRRAQMNSNRTRNERKHELAYLRTKVQQMETELETLRQRRDTVGLIKDNTFSPSSATGAMTAQGAPLIWRDIATRQKKKRETSERENVKLKFALESQVKLAKSMELLLEKRAKQQITGLAEVVGTSANYVSHGTSFDFSAHKDTYEELLKRAETAYVEMDAVFTTNGLLGLEVPYSDARMREGGNGVYLDGVANKVLPFGFDAVSAAVWNHFRGIDKHNGMVYENATKHVEASSDTILEAFTMELGGKKMIDVFHVKQVVKRYVEADQQSGTYGFADMQYCVATDGYRLQYRSH
;
A
#
# COMPACT_ATOMS: atom_id res chain seq x y z
N MET A 1 58.57 6.15 -38.80
CA MET A 1 60.00 6.37 -38.49
C MET A 1 60.18 7.77 -37.96
N CYS A 2 60.94 7.88 -36.87
CA CYS A 2 61.52 9.08 -36.27
C CYS A 2 60.66 9.98 -35.36
N THR A 3 61.12 9.92 -34.12
CA THR A 3 60.80 10.60 -32.88
C THR A 3 61.43 12.01 -32.76
N THR A 4 60.95 12.73 -31.74
CA THR A 4 61.53 13.88 -31.00
C THR A 4 61.55 15.26 -31.67
N HIS A 5 60.86 16.22 -31.05
CA HIS A 5 61.47 17.41 -30.42
C HIS A 5 60.55 17.97 -29.31
N PHE A 6 61.11 18.12 -28.12
CA PHE A 6 60.52 18.67 -26.89
C PHE A 6 61.39 19.89 -26.47
N PHE A 7 60.75 20.82 -25.76
CA PHE A 7 61.28 22.00 -25.04
C PHE A 7 61.44 23.32 -25.82
N THR A 8 60.48 24.24 -25.63
CA THR A 8 60.63 25.47 -24.80
C THR A 8 59.37 26.33 -24.90
N THR A 9 58.69 26.59 -23.77
CA THR A 9 58.09 27.89 -23.36
C THR A 9 57.32 27.67 -22.05
N ALA A 10 57.97 28.00 -20.92
CA ALA A 10 57.36 28.18 -19.62
C ALA A 10 57.83 29.56 -19.13
N LEU A 11 56.89 30.46 -18.82
CA LEU A 11 56.98 31.68 -17.99
C LEU A 11 55.99 32.74 -18.50
N LEU A 12 54.74 32.70 -18.02
CA LEU A 12 53.81 33.83 -17.80
C LEU A 12 52.38 33.31 -17.58
N ALA A 13 52.10 32.84 -16.36
CA ALA A 13 50.74 32.76 -15.77
C ALA A 13 50.82 32.22 -14.32
N ILE A 14 51.59 32.89 -13.45
CA ILE A 14 51.48 32.70 -11.99
C ILE A 14 51.40 34.10 -11.39
N SER A 15 50.22 34.70 -11.48
CA SER A 15 49.85 35.94 -10.81
C SER A 15 48.34 36.03 -10.83
N PHE A 16 47.66 35.17 -10.06
CA PHE A 16 46.29 35.32 -9.53
C PHE A 16 45.90 33.99 -8.87
N LEU A 17 46.56 33.66 -7.75
CA LEU A 17 46.05 32.66 -6.81
C LEU A 17 46.57 33.01 -5.41
N SER A 18 45.91 33.99 -4.80
CA SER A 18 45.94 34.22 -3.36
C SER A 18 44.72 35.07 -3.01
N ALA A 19 43.54 34.61 -3.42
CA ALA A 19 42.37 34.78 -2.58
C ALA A 19 42.53 33.72 -1.51
N GLN A 20 42.80 34.16 -0.29
CA GLN A 20 42.71 33.31 0.88
C GLN A 20 41.25 32.86 0.95
N ILE A 21 40.98 31.65 0.45
CA ILE A 21 39.90 30.85 0.97
C ILE A 21 40.41 30.47 2.35
N GLU A 22 39.96 31.19 3.38
CA GLU A 22 39.92 30.63 4.71
C GLU A 22 39.03 29.39 4.58
N TYR A 23 39.67 28.25 4.34
CA TYR A 23 39.06 26.97 4.61
C TYR A 23 38.79 27.00 6.12
N SER A 24 37.52 27.16 6.48
CA SER A 24 37.02 26.67 7.76
C SER A 24 37.67 25.30 7.98
N THR A 25 38.36 25.16 9.11
CA THR A 25 38.99 23.91 9.49
C THR A 25 37.87 22.90 9.70
N ALA A 26 37.50 22.17 8.64
CA ALA A 26 36.58 21.05 8.75
C ALA A 26 37.12 20.14 9.86
N ASP A 27 36.38 20.03 10.96
CA ASP A 27 36.72 19.14 12.05
C ASP A 27 36.57 17.72 11.53
N ASN A 28 37.67 17.15 11.04
CA ASN A 28 37.74 15.80 10.50
C ASN A 28 37.75 14.75 11.62
N SER A 29 37.14 15.08 12.77
CA SER A 29 36.99 14.19 13.91
C SER A 29 35.92 13.14 13.61
N THR A 30 36.10 11.96 14.18
CA THR A 30 35.11 10.88 14.11
C THR A 30 34.36 10.83 15.42
N VAL A 31 33.04 10.99 15.36
CA VAL A 31 32.14 10.81 16.50
C VAL A 31 31.64 9.36 16.47
N THR A 32 31.89 8.63 17.56
CA THR A 32 31.65 7.19 17.64
C THR A 32 30.51 6.88 18.60
N TYR A 33 29.61 6.00 18.19
CA TYR A 33 28.49 5.49 18.98
C TYR A 33 28.58 3.96 19.06
N ASP A 34 28.41 3.40 20.25
CA ASP A 34 28.31 1.96 20.47
C ASP A 34 26.88 1.63 20.94
N TRP A 35 26.12 0.93 20.10
CA TRP A 35 24.70 0.67 20.27
C TRP A 35 24.42 -0.84 20.36
N GLN A 36 23.72 -1.25 21.40
CA GLN A 36 23.10 -2.56 21.54
C GLN A 36 21.61 -2.42 21.25
N VAL A 37 21.12 -3.12 20.24
CA VAL A 37 19.68 -3.16 19.93
C VAL A 37 19.03 -4.20 20.84
N THR A 38 18.18 -3.75 21.76
CA THR A 38 17.56 -4.59 22.80
C THR A 38 16.05 -4.42 22.85
N TYR A 39 15.36 -5.36 23.50
CA TYR A 39 13.97 -5.17 23.90
C TYR A 39 13.91 -4.36 25.20
N VAL A 40 13.00 -3.40 25.27
CA VAL A 40 12.78 -2.53 26.43
C VAL A 40 11.30 -2.50 26.80
N THR A 41 11.01 -2.30 28.08
CA THR A 41 9.63 -2.03 28.54
C THR A 41 9.41 -0.53 28.61
N THR A 42 8.42 0.00 27.89
CA THR A 42 8.11 1.42 27.85
C THR A 42 6.72 1.71 28.38
N THR A 43 6.50 2.92 28.85
CA THR A 43 5.19 3.43 29.32
C THR A 43 4.88 4.77 28.66
N CYS A 44 5.14 4.89 27.36
CA CYS A 44 5.14 6.18 26.65
C CYS A 44 3.82 6.95 26.80
N ASP A 45 2.68 6.25 26.71
CA ASP A 45 1.34 6.83 26.85
C ASP A 45 0.61 6.42 28.14
N GLY A 46 1.37 5.85 29.09
CA GLY A 46 0.89 5.29 30.34
C GLY A 46 0.70 3.77 30.29
N VAL A 47 0.55 3.15 29.11
CA VAL A 47 0.42 1.68 28.97
C VAL A 47 1.79 1.01 28.95
N SER A 48 1.97 -0.05 29.75
CA SER A 48 3.20 -0.87 29.75
C SER A 48 3.28 -1.72 28.48
N LEU A 49 4.26 -1.44 27.63
CA LEU A 49 4.47 -2.09 26.33
C LEU A 49 5.89 -2.66 26.22
N THR A 50 6.04 -3.75 25.47
CA THR A 50 7.37 -4.18 24.99
C THR A 50 7.68 -3.45 23.70
N SER A 51 8.83 -2.79 23.65
CA SER A 51 9.30 -1.99 22.53
C SER A 51 10.74 -2.37 22.17
N TYR A 52 11.22 -1.85 21.06
CA TYR A 52 12.64 -1.91 20.71
C TYR A 52 13.36 -0.66 21.22
N GLY A 53 14.61 -0.85 21.67
CA GLY A 53 15.42 0.20 22.26
C GLY A 53 16.88 0.11 21.84
N ILE A 54 17.65 1.08 22.32
CA ILE A 54 19.10 1.14 22.19
C ILE A 54 19.70 1.21 23.59
N ASN A 55 20.66 0.34 23.89
CA ASN A 55 21.37 0.29 25.18
C ASN A 55 20.42 0.19 26.39
N ASP A 56 19.39 -0.67 26.29
CA ASP A 56 18.35 -0.88 27.32
C ASP A 56 17.51 0.36 27.67
N ASP A 57 17.48 1.36 26.77
CA ASP A 57 16.66 2.56 26.88
C ASP A 57 15.81 2.76 25.61
N VAL A 58 14.83 3.66 25.68
CA VAL A 58 13.99 4.03 24.55
C VAL A 58 14.85 4.50 23.36
N GLY A 59 14.56 4.02 22.16
CA GLY A 59 15.36 4.34 20.97
C GLY A 59 15.49 5.86 20.73
N THR A 60 14.46 6.63 21.06
CA THR A 60 14.40 8.09 20.92
C THR A 60 15.42 8.85 21.77
N ALA A 61 15.99 8.21 22.80
CA ALA A 61 17.07 8.77 23.62
C ALA A 61 18.46 8.62 22.97
N ALA A 62 18.62 7.70 22.01
CA ALA A 62 19.87 7.51 21.28
C ALA A 62 19.98 8.51 20.10
N ALA A 63 20.12 9.80 20.43
CA ALA A 63 20.34 10.85 19.46
C ALA A 63 21.76 10.78 18.86
N ILE A 64 21.86 10.98 17.55
CA ILE A 64 23.11 11.39 16.91
C ILE A 64 23.06 12.91 16.81
N ASP A 65 24.06 13.58 17.38
CA ASP A 65 24.14 15.03 17.46
C ASP A 65 25.60 15.40 17.18
N ILE A 66 25.82 16.02 16.02
CA ILE A 66 27.14 16.28 15.47
C ILE A 66 27.19 17.62 14.74
N GLU A 67 28.39 18.14 14.49
CA GLU A 67 28.61 19.29 13.62
C GLU A 67 28.92 18.86 12.18
N LEU A 68 28.52 19.67 11.20
CA LEU A 68 28.84 19.44 9.79
C LEU A 68 30.35 19.34 9.57
N GLY A 69 30.76 18.25 8.90
CA GLY A 69 32.16 17.94 8.63
C GLY A 69 32.71 16.79 9.48
N GLN A 70 32.04 16.46 10.59
CA GLN A 70 32.39 15.30 11.42
C GLN A 70 31.95 13.99 10.74
N THR A 71 32.77 12.96 10.87
CA THR A 71 32.41 11.60 10.43
C THR A 71 31.68 10.88 11.56
N VAL A 72 30.54 10.28 11.27
CA VAL A 72 29.80 9.43 12.21
C VAL A 72 30.25 7.99 12.02
N GLN A 73 30.52 7.30 13.13
CA GLN A 73 30.69 5.86 13.16
C GLN A 73 29.76 5.24 14.21
N VAL A 74 28.91 4.31 13.80
CA VAL A 74 27.99 3.61 14.71
C VAL A 74 28.27 2.11 14.67
N THR A 75 28.71 1.56 15.81
CA THR A 75 28.82 0.12 16.02
C THR A 75 27.50 -0.41 16.55
N VAL A 76 26.77 -1.17 15.75
CA VAL A 76 25.45 -1.72 16.08
C VAL A 76 25.57 -3.21 16.35
N THR A 77 25.31 -3.63 17.59
CA THR A 77 25.23 -5.04 17.99
C THR A 77 23.77 -5.42 18.17
N ASN A 78 23.31 -6.45 17.45
CA ASN A 78 21.94 -6.93 17.55
C ASN A 78 21.81 -7.95 18.70
N GLU A 79 21.14 -7.59 19.78
CA GLU A 79 20.85 -8.48 20.91
C GLU A 79 19.39 -8.99 20.92
N LEU A 80 18.62 -8.66 19.89
CA LEU A 80 17.30 -9.24 19.66
C LEU A 80 17.41 -10.71 19.25
N ASP A 81 16.30 -11.44 19.34
CA ASP A 81 16.17 -12.79 18.81
C ASP A 81 15.72 -12.82 17.33
N GLU A 82 15.62 -11.66 16.70
CA GLU A 82 15.27 -11.45 15.29
C GLU A 82 16.28 -10.53 14.57
N PRO A 83 16.37 -10.57 13.23
CA PRO A 83 17.28 -9.69 12.49
C PRO A 83 16.92 -8.21 12.62
N THR A 84 17.89 -7.32 12.44
CA THR A 84 17.67 -5.86 12.40
C THR A 84 18.56 -5.20 11.35
N CYS A 85 18.29 -3.94 11.04
CA CYS A 85 19.10 -3.10 10.18
C CYS A 85 18.75 -1.64 10.44
N LEU A 86 19.72 -0.74 10.58
CA LEU A 86 19.46 0.68 10.84
C LEU A 86 19.76 1.53 9.61
N HIS A 87 18.83 2.41 9.26
CA HIS A 87 18.91 3.38 8.16
C HIS A 87 19.03 4.82 8.68
N TRP A 88 19.70 5.66 7.90
CA TRP A 88 19.99 7.06 8.20
C TRP A 88 19.18 7.97 7.28
N HIS A 89 17.93 8.22 7.68
CA HIS A 89 16.91 8.82 6.84
C HIS A 89 17.27 10.23 6.40
N GLY A 90 17.26 10.46 5.09
CA GLY A 90 17.55 11.74 4.44
C GLY A 90 19.03 11.98 4.10
N LEU A 91 19.95 11.10 4.52
CA LEU A 91 21.36 11.19 4.12
C LEU A 91 21.56 10.64 2.70
N GLN A 92 22.37 11.34 1.88
CA GLN A 92 22.60 10.91 0.48
C GLN A 92 23.50 9.67 0.35
N GLN A 93 24.29 9.33 1.37
CA GLN A 93 25.23 8.19 1.34
C GLN A 93 26.16 8.20 0.11
N LEU A 94 26.62 9.40 -0.28
CA LEU A 94 27.42 9.57 -1.49
C LEU A 94 28.76 8.85 -1.36
N GLY A 95 28.90 7.74 -2.08
CA GLY A 95 30.10 6.89 -2.04
C GLY A 95 30.15 5.90 -0.89
N THR A 96 29.08 5.81 -0.09
CA THR A 96 28.91 4.87 1.03
C THR A 96 27.55 4.17 0.95
N GLN A 97 27.09 3.79 -0.23
CA GLN A 97 25.75 3.23 -0.44
C GLN A 97 25.51 1.95 0.37
N GLU A 98 26.56 1.19 0.69
CA GLU A 98 26.52 0.03 1.57
C GLU A 98 26.23 0.37 3.04
N MET A 99 26.34 1.65 3.43
CA MET A 99 26.05 2.15 4.77
C MET A 99 24.62 2.68 4.90
N ASP A 100 23.84 2.67 3.82
CA ASP A 100 22.46 3.17 3.80
C ASP A 100 21.55 2.41 4.77
N GLY A 101 21.79 1.11 5.01
CA GLY A 101 21.03 0.40 6.02
C GLY A 101 19.64 -0.09 5.60
N ALA A 102 19.38 -0.26 4.31
CA ALA A 102 18.18 -0.90 3.81
C ALA A 102 18.35 -2.43 3.75
N SER A 103 17.68 -3.15 4.66
CA SER A 103 17.74 -4.61 4.76
C SER A 103 17.43 -5.28 3.43
N ASP A 104 18.29 -6.19 3.02
CA ASP A 104 18.19 -7.01 1.81
C ASP A 104 18.18 -6.21 0.49
N ILE A 105 18.55 -4.92 0.56
CA ILE A 105 18.77 -4.02 -0.58
C ILE A 105 20.25 -3.62 -0.68
N THR A 106 20.73 -2.87 0.31
CA THR A 106 22.11 -2.37 0.35
C THR A 106 23.03 -3.28 1.16
N GLN A 107 22.46 -4.06 2.09
CA GLN A 107 23.18 -5.01 2.93
C GLN A 107 22.28 -6.16 3.38
N CYS A 108 22.88 -7.24 3.88
CA CYS A 108 22.11 -8.25 4.62
C CYS A 108 21.70 -7.69 5.99
N ALA A 109 20.57 -8.18 6.53
CA ALA A 109 20.18 -7.88 7.90
C ALA A 109 21.25 -8.35 8.92
N ILE A 110 21.45 -7.55 9.97
CA ILE A 110 22.27 -7.91 11.13
C ILE A 110 21.56 -9.03 11.88
N GLN A 111 22.09 -10.25 11.80
CA GLN A 111 21.51 -11.42 12.47
C GLN A 111 21.63 -11.29 14.00
N PRO A 112 20.80 -12.01 14.79
CA PRO A 112 20.94 -12.10 16.23
C PRO A 112 22.38 -12.42 16.68
N GLY A 113 22.91 -11.62 17.60
CA GLY A 113 24.30 -11.68 18.08
C GLY A 113 25.36 -11.15 17.09
N GLY A 114 24.93 -10.63 15.93
CA GLY A 114 25.78 -10.01 14.94
C GLY A 114 26.08 -8.54 15.24
N THR A 115 27.16 -8.04 14.66
CA THR A 115 27.57 -6.63 14.77
C THR A 115 27.83 -6.07 13.38
N ALA A 116 27.32 -4.87 13.11
CA ALA A 116 27.65 -4.06 11.94
C ALA A 116 28.28 -2.74 12.37
N VAL A 117 29.13 -2.18 11.52
CA VAL A 117 29.72 -0.85 11.74
C VAL A 117 29.34 0.02 10.55
N TYR A 118 28.58 1.07 10.84
CA TYR A 118 28.21 2.09 9.87
C TYR A 118 29.19 3.24 9.96
N THR A 119 29.63 3.78 8.82
CA THR A 119 30.52 4.96 8.80
C THR A 119 30.14 5.85 7.63
N PHE A 120 29.74 7.08 7.93
CA PHE A 120 29.28 8.05 6.94
C PHE A 120 29.62 9.47 7.40
N THR A 121 29.61 10.43 6.48
CA THR A 121 29.79 11.85 6.78
C THR A 121 28.63 12.58 6.12
N PRO A 122 27.73 13.21 6.89
CA PRO A 122 26.63 13.98 6.32
C PRO A 122 27.16 15.07 5.39
N GLU A 123 26.51 15.22 4.24
CA GLU A 123 26.93 16.18 3.22
C GLU A 123 26.52 17.63 3.55
N ARG A 124 25.62 17.81 4.52
CA ARG A 124 25.01 19.09 4.87
C ARG A 124 24.48 19.09 6.31
N ALA A 125 24.31 20.30 6.84
CA ALA A 125 23.61 20.51 8.10
C ALA A 125 22.09 20.38 7.91
N GLY A 126 21.39 20.01 8.99
CA GLY A 126 19.93 19.91 9.01
C GLY A 126 19.41 18.85 9.97
N THR A 127 18.09 18.65 9.90
CA THR A 127 17.34 17.71 10.72
C THR A 127 17.07 16.40 9.99
N TYR A 128 17.60 15.32 10.55
CA TYR A 128 17.45 13.94 10.08
C TYR A 128 16.98 13.04 11.22
N TRP A 129 16.82 11.77 10.91
CA TRP A 129 16.54 10.75 11.90
C TRP A 129 17.11 9.41 11.45
N TRP A 130 17.31 8.51 12.39
CA TRP A 130 17.66 7.13 12.11
C TRP A 130 16.51 6.23 12.54
N HIS A 131 16.36 5.09 11.87
CA HIS A 131 15.36 4.11 12.25
C HIS A 131 15.72 2.72 11.78
N SER A 132 15.13 1.69 12.39
CA SER A 132 15.20 0.36 11.80
C SER A 132 14.52 0.35 10.44
N HIS A 133 15.20 -0.25 9.48
CA HIS A 133 14.70 -0.50 8.14
C HIS A 133 14.57 -2.01 7.88
N HIS A 134 14.32 -2.76 8.96
CA HIS A 134 13.99 -4.19 8.92
C HIS A 134 12.56 -4.41 9.43
N SER A 135 11.67 -4.86 8.53
CA SER A 135 10.27 -5.11 8.86
C SER A 135 9.61 -3.84 9.47
N THR A 136 8.77 -3.99 10.49
CA THR A 136 8.04 -2.91 11.16
C THR A 136 8.71 -2.41 12.44
N GLN A 137 9.98 -2.75 12.71
CA GLN A 137 10.61 -2.50 14.01
C GLN A 137 10.58 -1.03 14.46
N TYR A 138 10.72 -0.07 13.52
CA TYR A 138 10.71 1.34 13.89
C TYR A 138 9.36 1.83 14.42
N ALA A 139 8.25 1.27 13.91
CA ALA A 139 6.90 1.58 14.39
C ALA A 139 6.72 1.22 15.88
N PHE A 140 7.54 0.29 16.38
CA PHE A 140 7.56 -0.19 17.76
C PHE A 140 8.77 0.33 18.56
N GLY A 141 9.35 1.46 18.15
CA GLY A 141 10.29 2.24 18.98
C GLY A 141 11.75 2.26 18.51
N LEU A 142 12.15 1.45 17.51
CA LEU A 142 13.54 1.44 17.03
C LEU A 142 13.83 2.60 16.07
N ARG A 143 13.86 3.82 16.61
CA ARG A 143 14.04 5.09 15.89
C ARG A 143 14.59 6.17 16.82
N GLY A 144 15.25 7.18 16.28
CA GLY A 144 15.75 8.33 17.03
C GLY A 144 16.24 9.47 16.14
N PRO A 145 16.54 10.64 16.71
CA PRO A 145 16.93 11.82 15.93
C PRO A 145 18.40 11.74 15.47
N LEU A 146 18.69 12.39 14.34
CA LEU A 146 20.03 12.63 13.82
C LEU A 146 20.12 14.11 13.45
N ILE A 147 20.82 14.90 14.25
CA ILE A 147 20.95 16.35 14.05
C ILE A 147 22.37 16.65 13.59
N VAL A 148 22.48 17.41 12.50
CA VAL A 148 23.76 17.90 11.97
C VAL A 148 23.75 19.42 12.06
N HIS A 149 24.50 19.97 13.01
CA HIS A 149 24.58 21.40 13.26
C HIS A 149 25.45 22.09 12.21
N ALA A 150 24.98 23.26 11.75
CA ALA A 150 25.76 24.12 10.89
C ALA A 150 26.82 24.86 11.73
N PRO A 151 28.06 24.99 11.25
CA PRO A 151 29.05 25.87 11.86
C PRO A 151 28.52 27.31 11.93
N THR A 152 28.90 28.06 12.97
CA THR A 152 28.36 29.42 13.21
C THR A 152 28.59 30.38 12.02
N ASP A 153 29.65 30.19 11.25
CA ASP A 153 29.96 30.99 10.05
C ASP A 153 29.12 30.63 8.81
N GLN A 154 28.35 29.54 8.88
CA GLN A 154 27.43 29.08 7.82
C GLN A 154 25.96 29.36 8.13
N LEU A 155 25.64 29.81 9.35
CA LEU A 155 24.29 30.20 9.75
C LEU A 155 23.79 31.42 8.96
N GLN A 156 22.55 31.34 8.50
CA GLN A 156 21.86 32.47 7.89
C GLN A 156 21.61 33.58 8.91
N SER A 157 21.37 34.81 8.43
CA SER A 157 21.23 35.96 9.34
C SER A 157 20.04 35.84 10.31
N TRP A 158 18.99 35.10 9.93
CA TRP A 158 17.82 34.81 10.78
C TRP A 158 18.00 33.60 11.70
N GLU A 159 19.13 32.89 11.58
CA GLU A 159 19.49 31.79 12.48
C GLU A 159 20.48 32.25 13.56
N GLN A 160 21.17 33.38 13.33
CA GLN A 160 22.17 33.91 14.25
C GLN A 160 21.59 34.47 15.56
N ASP A 161 20.29 34.77 15.58
CA ASP A 161 19.56 35.26 16.75
C ASP A 161 18.63 34.21 17.37
N ILE A 162 18.79 32.92 17.02
CA ILE A 162 18.17 31.81 17.73
C ILE A 162 18.84 31.68 19.09
N ASP A 163 18.05 31.71 20.16
CA ASP A 163 18.56 31.62 21.53
C ASP A 163 18.74 30.16 21.97
N GLU A 164 17.80 29.28 21.58
CA GLU A 164 17.73 27.89 22.04
C GLU A 164 17.09 26.99 20.97
N GLU A 165 17.38 25.69 21.04
CA GLU A 165 16.89 24.68 20.10
C GLU A 165 16.19 23.52 20.83
N TYR A 166 15.08 23.05 20.28
CA TYR A 166 14.40 21.83 20.72
C TYR A 166 14.14 20.88 19.55
N THR A 167 14.40 19.58 19.77
CA THR A 167 13.98 18.51 18.86
C THR A 167 12.65 17.91 19.31
N LEU A 168 11.65 17.91 18.42
CA LEU A 168 10.32 17.37 18.63
C LEU A 168 10.11 16.12 17.78
N GLN A 169 10.11 14.98 18.44
CA GLN A 169 9.91 13.65 17.86
C GLN A 169 8.43 13.31 17.97
N ILE A 170 7.71 13.32 16.84
CA ILE A 170 6.26 13.06 16.76
C ILE A 170 6.07 11.65 16.18
N ALA A 171 5.18 10.87 16.78
CA ALA A 171 4.83 9.59 16.21
C ALA A 171 3.48 9.06 16.66
N ASP A 172 2.89 8.20 15.83
CA ASP A 172 1.89 7.25 16.25
C ASP A 172 2.51 6.13 17.11
N LEU A 173 1.70 5.59 18.02
CA LEU A 173 2.07 4.51 18.94
C LEU A 173 1.06 3.36 18.82
N TYR A 174 1.57 2.14 18.77
CA TYR A 174 0.79 0.91 18.65
C TYR A 174 0.98 0.04 19.90
N HIS A 175 -0.12 -0.44 20.46
CA HIS A 175 -0.11 -1.37 21.60
C HIS A 175 0.05 -2.83 21.15
N ALA A 176 -0.24 -3.11 19.89
CA ALA A 176 -0.08 -4.41 19.25
C ALA A 176 0.13 -4.25 17.74
N SER A 177 0.44 -5.36 17.05
CA SER A 177 0.44 -5.36 15.58
C SER A 177 -0.93 -4.91 15.06
N PRO A 178 -0.99 -3.87 14.21
CA PRO A 178 -2.26 -3.43 13.67
C PRO A 178 -2.89 -4.49 12.76
N GLY A 179 -4.21 -4.42 12.60
CA GLY A 179 -4.97 -5.27 11.67
C GLY A 179 -4.71 -4.95 10.19
N ILE A 180 -5.56 -5.50 9.31
CA ILE A 180 -5.43 -5.31 7.84
C ILE A 180 -5.51 -3.83 7.45
N VAL A 181 -6.42 -3.08 8.09
CA VAL A 181 -6.44 -1.62 8.01
C VAL A 181 -5.70 -1.13 9.24
N PRO A 182 -4.48 -0.60 9.09
CA PRO A 182 -3.70 -0.22 10.25
C PRO A 182 -4.28 1.03 10.90
N MET A 183 -4.37 0.98 12.23
CA MET A 183 -4.75 2.09 13.09
C MET A 183 -3.85 2.06 14.32
N TRP A 184 -3.39 3.22 14.75
CA TRP A 184 -2.60 3.39 15.97
C TRP A 184 -3.52 3.55 17.19
N ASP A 185 -2.97 3.45 18.39
CA ASP A 185 -3.73 3.58 19.64
C ASP A 185 -3.65 5.01 20.19
N SER A 186 -2.47 5.63 20.12
CA SER A 186 -2.22 6.98 20.61
C SER A 186 -1.14 7.70 19.81
N VAL A 187 -0.95 8.99 20.08
CA VAL A 187 0.11 9.82 19.51
C VAL A 187 1.03 10.28 20.64
N ILE A 188 2.34 10.27 20.39
CA ILE A 188 3.37 10.64 21.35
C ILE A 188 4.26 11.77 20.80
N ILE A 189 4.67 12.68 21.68
CA ILE A 189 5.67 13.71 21.42
C ILE A 189 6.83 13.49 22.41
N ASN A 190 8.06 13.34 21.90
CA ASN A 190 9.26 12.99 22.68
C ASN A 190 9.01 11.80 23.63
N SER A 191 8.43 10.73 23.09
CA SER A 191 8.10 9.49 23.82
C SER A 191 7.09 9.63 24.96
N LEU A 192 6.34 10.73 24.99
CA LEU A 192 5.30 10.97 25.98
C LEU A 192 3.96 11.26 25.31
N GLY A 193 2.92 10.58 25.77
CA GLY A 193 1.54 10.77 25.34
C GLY A 193 0.56 10.33 26.42
N ARG A 194 -0.71 10.20 26.08
CA ARG A 194 -1.74 9.71 27.00
C ARG A 194 -2.70 8.78 26.29
N TYR A 195 -3.08 7.72 26.98
CA TYR A 195 -4.11 6.78 26.54
C TYR A 195 -5.11 6.50 27.66
N ASN A 196 -6.35 6.15 27.26
CA ASN A 196 -7.41 5.89 28.22
C ASN A 196 -7.21 4.54 28.91
N CYS A 197 -6.80 4.54 30.19
CA CYS A 197 -6.58 3.30 30.94
C CYS A 197 -7.84 2.41 31.11
N THR A 198 -9.05 2.96 31.00
CA THR A 198 -10.28 2.15 30.98
C THR A 198 -10.37 1.35 29.69
N ALA A 199 -10.06 1.97 28.55
CA ALA A 199 -9.97 1.30 27.26
C ALA A 199 -8.79 0.30 27.22
N ALA A 200 -7.66 0.67 27.83
CA ALA A 200 -6.49 -0.21 27.95
C ALA A 200 -6.86 -1.52 28.67
N ALA A 201 -7.60 -1.41 29.79
CA ALA A 201 -8.08 -2.56 30.54
C ALA A 201 -9.03 -3.45 29.72
N SER A 202 -9.92 -2.87 28.91
CA SER A 202 -10.78 -3.67 28.01
C SER A 202 -10.01 -4.36 26.89
N HIS A 203 -8.85 -3.83 26.51
CA HIS A 203 -7.94 -4.45 25.53
C HIS A 203 -6.92 -5.41 26.17
N GLY A 204 -7.02 -5.66 27.48
CA GLY A 204 -6.18 -6.63 28.18
C GLY A 204 -4.88 -6.05 28.76
N HIS A 205 -4.67 -4.74 28.68
CA HIS A 205 -3.56 -4.06 29.34
C HIS A 205 -3.91 -3.74 30.78
N THR A 206 -3.29 -4.45 31.73
CA THR A 206 -3.56 -4.30 33.17
C THR A 206 -2.60 -3.33 33.87
N GLU A 207 -1.49 -3.00 33.24
CA GLU A 207 -0.51 -2.03 33.69
C GLU A 207 -0.66 -0.73 32.88
N CYS A 208 -1.43 0.22 33.41
CA CYS A 208 -1.63 1.53 32.82
C CYS A 208 -1.62 2.63 33.89
N ASN A 209 -0.85 3.70 33.65
CA ASN A 209 -0.77 4.86 34.52
C ASN A 209 -1.66 6.01 33.99
N THR A 210 -2.64 6.45 34.77
CA THR A 210 -3.50 7.59 34.42
C THR A 210 -2.79 8.93 34.58
N ASP A 211 -1.78 9.00 35.44
CA ASP A 211 -1.03 10.22 35.76
C ASP A 211 0.23 10.30 34.88
N GLN A 212 0.06 10.07 33.57
CA GLN A 212 1.16 10.07 32.61
C GLN A 212 1.57 11.50 32.25
N PRO A 213 2.84 11.90 32.49
CA PRO A 213 3.32 13.23 32.15
C PRO A 213 3.44 13.39 30.63
N LEU A 214 3.35 14.63 30.17
CA LEU A 214 3.60 15.02 28.78
C LEU A 214 4.97 15.67 28.63
N ALA A 215 5.48 15.76 27.41
CA ALA A 215 6.70 16.50 27.12
C ALA A 215 6.51 17.99 27.44
N ARG A 216 7.52 18.62 28.03
CA ARG A 216 7.47 20.02 28.47
C ARG A 216 8.71 20.77 27.99
N PHE A 217 8.51 21.97 27.45
CA PHE A 217 9.54 22.83 26.89
C PHE A 217 9.49 24.20 27.56
N LYS A 218 10.62 24.66 28.10
CA LYS A 218 10.69 25.96 28.78
C LYS A 218 10.97 27.05 27.76
N PHE A 219 10.10 28.05 27.71
CA PHE A 219 10.33 29.27 26.95
C PHE A 219 10.65 30.42 27.90
N GLU A 220 11.49 31.33 27.45
CA GLU A 220 11.77 32.60 28.11
C GLU A 220 11.21 33.72 27.23
N ALA A 221 10.58 34.69 27.87
CA ALA A 221 9.89 35.77 27.18
C ALA A 221 10.82 36.55 26.23
N GLY A 222 10.35 36.78 25.01
CA GLY A 222 11.06 37.55 23.97
C GLY A 222 12.26 36.86 23.31
N LYS A 223 12.52 35.58 23.62
CA LYS A 223 13.55 34.77 22.94
C LYS A 223 13.01 34.11 21.66
N LYS A 224 13.91 33.70 20.77
CA LYS A 224 13.58 32.90 19.58
C LYS A 224 14.07 31.46 19.74
N TYR A 225 13.19 30.52 19.40
CA TYR A 225 13.44 29.09 19.50
C TYR A 225 13.43 28.45 18.13
N LEU A 226 14.40 27.57 17.88
CA LEU A 226 14.38 26.64 16.76
C LEU A 226 13.76 25.32 17.19
N LEU A 227 12.65 24.94 16.56
CA LEU A 227 11.98 23.66 16.81
C LEU A 227 12.19 22.76 15.59
N ARG A 228 12.88 21.64 15.80
CA ARG A 228 13.14 20.61 14.79
C ARG A 228 12.06 19.53 14.86
N LEU A 229 11.07 19.63 14.01
CA LEU A 229 9.95 18.69 13.95
C LEU A 229 10.34 17.47 13.12
N ILE A 230 10.10 16.28 13.67
CA ILE A 230 10.34 15.01 12.98
C ILE A 230 9.11 14.14 13.15
N ASN A 231 8.41 13.83 12.05
CA ASN A 231 7.39 12.79 12.07
C ASN A 231 8.06 11.42 11.85
N MET A 232 8.27 10.71 12.94
CA MET A 232 8.83 9.35 12.95
C MET A 232 7.74 8.26 12.96
N GLY A 233 6.47 8.63 12.74
CA GLY A 233 5.32 7.73 12.72
C GLY A 233 5.35 6.69 11.59
N ALA A 234 4.55 5.64 11.74
CA ALA A 234 4.46 4.56 10.77
C ALA A 234 3.38 4.80 9.71
N LEU A 235 2.33 5.54 10.05
CA LEU A 235 1.17 5.75 9.18
C LEU A 235 0.70 7.21 9.18
N SER A 236 0.62 7.83 10.36
CA SER A 236 -0.19 9.02 10.55
C SER A 236 0.47 10.31 10.03
N PRO A 237 -0.23 11.11 9.20
CA PRO A 237 0.11 12.51 9.00
C PRO A 237 -0.45 13.36 10.14
N PHE A 238 0.30 14.39 10.55
CA PHE A 238 -0.10 15.30 11.63
C PHE A 238 -0.25 16.73 11.13
N ASP A 239 -1.28 17.43 11.61
CA ASP A 239 -1.30 18.88 11.64
C ASP A 239 -0.64 19.34 12.95
N PHE A 240 0.52 19.99 12.84
CA PHE A 240 1.26 20.53 13.97
C PHE A 240 0.89 21.98 14.22
N SER A 241 0.57 22.33 15.48
CA SER A 241 0.32 23.71 15.91
C SER A 241 0.82 23.96 17.34
N ILE A 242 0.95 25.24 17.68
CA ILE A 242 1.25 25.69 19.04
C ILE A 242 0.21 26.75 19.39
N ASP A 243 -0.54 26.53 20.46
CA ASP A 243 -1.60 27.43 20.88
C ASP A 243 -1.02 28.83 21.11
N GLY A 244 -1.63 29.82 20.47
CA GLY A 244 -1.24 31.22 20.57
C GLY A 244 0.14 31.56 20.00
N HIS A 245 0.88 30.66 19.36
CA HIS A 245 2.16 30.98 18.73
C HIS A 245 2.11 30.75 17.21
N GLU A 246 2.45 31.79 16.45
CA GLU A 246 2.76 31.66 15.03
C GLU A 246 4.24 31.32 14.87
N PHE A 247 4.60 30.73 13.73
CA PHE A 247 5.97 30.33 13.44
C PHE A 247 6.28 30.46 11.94
N GLN A 248 7.58 30.47 11.62
CA GLN A 248 8.08 30.47 10.25
C GLN A 248 8.82 29.17 9.98
N VAL A 249 8.59 28.55 8.83
CA VAL A 249 9.33 27.37 8.38
C VAL A 249 10.62 27.82 7.68
N ILE A 250 11.76 27.27 8.08
CA ILE A 250 13.09 27.62 7.55
C ILE A 250 13.85 26.43 6.95
N ALA A 251 13.37 25.20 7.12
CA ALA A 251 13.88 24.05 6.37
C ALA A 251 12.81 22.97 6.23
N ALA A 252 12.89 22.17 5.16
CA ALA A 252 12.07 20.99 4.95
C ALA A 252 12.98 19.80 4.59
N ASP A 253 12.90 18.69 5.31
CA ASP A 253 13.70 17.48 5.07
C ASP A 253 15.23 17.73 5.02
N GLY A 254 15.73 18.71 5.79
CA GLY A 254 17.14 19.13 5.78
C GLY A 254 17.53 20.09 4.65
N GLU A 255 16.57 20.54 3.83
CA GLU A 255 16.77 21.49 2.74
C GLU A 255 16.48 22.95 3.15
N PRO A 256 17.44 23.88 2.94
CA PRO A 256 17.34 25.33 2.95
C PRO A 256 16.02 25.99 2.62
N LEU A 257 15.27 26.49 3.59
CA LEU A 257 14.16 27.45 3.45
C LEU A 257 14.63 28.90 3.30
N GLN A 258 14.02 29.72 2.45
CA GLN A 258 13.74 31.10 2.88
C GLN A 258 12.66 31.04 3.97
N PRO A 259 12.73 31.86 5.03
CA PRO A 259 11.67 31.88 6.05
C PRO A 259 10.31 32.12 5.40
N SER A 260 9.35 31.23 5.69
CA SER A 260 7.98 31.37 5.22
C SER A 260 7.30 32.61 5.82
N ASP A 261 6.09 32.94 5.33
CA ASP A 261 5.18 33.78 6.11
C ASP A 261 4.91 33.14 7.49
N HIS A 262 4.50 33.96 8.46
CA HIS A 262 4.06 33.46 9.76
C HIS A 262 2.80 32.62 9.57
N ILE A 263 2.85 31.39 10.04
CA ILE A 263 1.76 30.42 9.96
C ILE A 263 1.44 29.87 11.34
N THR A 264 0.24 29.35 11.51
CA THR A 264 -0.22 28.72 12.76
C THR A 264 -0.12 27.19 12.71
N THR A 265 -0.08 26.61 11.51
CA THR A 265 -0.18 25.17 11.31
C THR A 265 0.68 24.69 10.15
N VAL A 266 1.35 23.55 10.32
CA VAL A 266 2.05 22.84 9.24
C VAL A 266 1.70 21.35 9.25
N ARG A 267 1.36 20.82 8.07
CA ARG A 267 1.15 19.39 7.85
C ARG A 267 2.52 18.70 7.79
N ILE A 268 2.69 17.62 8.54
CA ILE A 268 3.91 16.79 8.51
C ILE A 268 3.54 15.31 8.32
N ASN A 269 3.87 14.75 7.16
CA ASN A 269 3.64 13.34 6.84
C ASN A 269 4.76 12.43 7.41
N ALA A 270 4.50 11.12 7.51
CA ALA A 270 5.49 10.16 8.00
C ALA A 270 6.82 10.28 7.22
N GLY A 271 7.92 10.43 7.95
CA GLY A 271 9.28 10.64 7.42
C GLY A 271 9.65 12.08 7.09
N GLN A 272 8.69 13.02 7.04
CA GLN A 272 8.98 14.44 6.81
C GLN A 272 9.57 15.12 8.04
N ARG A 273 10.37 16.16 7.82
CA ARG A 273 10.95 17.02 8.87
C ARG A 273 10.76 18.48 8.50
N TYR A 274 10.53 19.31 9.51
CA TYR A 274 10.49 20.76 9.37
C TYR A 274 11.28 21.42 10.48
N ASP A 275 12.08 22.42 10.11
CA ASP A 275 12.70 23.32 11.08
C ASP A 275 11.89 24.61 11.12
N ILE A 276 11.38 24.98 12.30
CA ILE A 276 10.56 26.17 12.48
C ILE A 276 11.16 27.12 13.51
N ILE A 277 11.04 28.41 13.25
CA ILE A 277 11.37 29.46 14.22
C ILE A 277 10.09 29.90 14.91
N VAL A 278 10.10 29.83 16.24
CA VAL A 278 9.01 30.30 17.10
C VAL A 278 9.53 31.46 17.95
N GLU A 279 8.89 32.62 17.88
CA GLU A 279 9.17 33.73 18.78
C GLU A 279 8.33 33.60 20.06
N ALA A 280 9.01 33.60 21.20
CA ALA A 280 8.37 33.53 22.49
C ALA A 280 7.59 34.82 22.77
N LYS A 281 6.52 34.70 23.54
CA LYS A 281 5.68 35.82 23.97
C LYS A 281 6.52 36.92 24.61
N ALA A 282 6.18 38.16 24.32
CA ALA A 282 6.83 39.32 24.91
C ALA A 282 6.60 39.34 26.43
N SER A 283 7.58 39.88 27.16
CA SER A 283 7.46 40.05 28.61
C SER A 283 6.32 41.01 28.97
N SER A 284 5.51 40.63 29.96
CA SER A 284 4.43 41.42 30.56
C SER A 284 4.54 41.46 32.09
N ASP A 285 3.79 42.39 32.71
CA ASP A 285 3.67 42.45 34.19
C ASP A 285 2.86 41.26 34.75
N ASP A 286 1.97 40.67 33.94
CA ASP A 286 1.22 39.46 34.26
C ASP A 286 1.98 38.20 33.79
N PRO A 287 1.86 37.05 34.50
CA PRO A 287 2.41 35.77 34.05
C PRO A 287 1.88 35.37 32.68
N ILE A 288 2.76 34.85 31.83
CA ILE A 288 2.41 34.45 30.47
C ILE A 288 1.65 33.12 30.51
N GLY A 289 2.07 32.20 31.38
CA GLY A 289 1.45 30.90 31.57
C GLY A 289 1.97 29.84 30.61
N SER A 290 1.20 28.77 30.46
CA SER A 290 1.54 27.62 29.61
C SER A 290 0.60 27.44 28.42
N PHE A 291 1.09 26.83 27.35
CA PHE A 291 0.37 26.62 26.09
C PHE A 291 0.52 25.17 25.61
N TRP A 292 -0.51 24.66 24.93
CA TRP A 292 -0.44 23.37 24.25
C TRP A 292 0.41 23.45 22.97
N ILE A 293 1.25 22.45 22.78
CA ILE A 293 1.73 21.99 21.48
C ILE A 293 0.82 20.83 21.06
N ARG A 294 0.33 20.86 19.83
CA ARG A 294 -0.59 19.85 19.29
C ARG A 294 0.03 19.17 18.06
N ALA A 295 -0.04 17.85 18.03
CA ALA A 295 0.17 17.03 16.84
C ALA A 295 -1.11 16.25 16.59
N THR A 296 -2.02 16.85 15.82
CA THR A 296 -3.34 16.29 15.55
C THR A 296 -3.27 15.39 14.34
N SER A 297 -3.43 14.09 14.54
CA SER A 297 -3.42 13.12 13.45
C SER A 297 -4.64 13.23 12.55
N LEU A 298 -4.42 13.08 11.25
CA LEU A 298 -5.49 12.94 10.27
C LEU A 298 -5.71 11.46 9.96
N TYR A 299 -6.96 11.02 10.10
CA TYR A 299 -7.36 9.63 9.95
C TYR A 299 -8.71 9.53 9.24
N GLY A 300 -9.11 8.33 8.84
CA GLY A 300 -10.21 8.16 7.90
C GLY A 300 -9.76 8.35 6.45
N LEU A 301 -10.69 8.28 5.50
CA LEU A 301 -10.40 8.62 4.10
C LEU A 301 -10.28 10.14 3.95
N PRO A 302 -9.32 10.67 3.17
CA PRO A 302 -8.33 9.96 2.34
C PRO A 302 -6.96 9.76 3.03
N TRP A 303 -6.86 9.85 4.36
CA TRP A 303 -5.57 9.80 5.07
C TRP A 303 -5.12 8.39 5.43
N THR A 304 -6.08 7.48 5.61
CA THR A 304 -5.86 6.09 5.97
C THR A 304 -6.75 5.19 5.10
N ALA A 305 -6.40 3.91 4.99
CA ALA A 305 -7.10 2.93 4.16
C ALA A 305 -8.51 2.52 4.63
N GLY A 306 -9.08 3.23 5.60
CA GLY A 306 -10.44 2.99 6.07
C GLY A 306 -11.11 4.24 6.60
N THR A 307 -12.39 4.15 6.93
CA THR A 307 -13.16 5.28 7.47
C THR A 307 -12.79 5.51 8.93
N ALA A 308 -13.08 6.70 9.46
CA ALA A 308 -12.89 7.01 10.88
C ALA A 308 -13.58 6.04 11.85
N ALA A 309 -14.58 5.27 11.39
CA ALA A 309 -15.28 4.26 12.19
C ALA A 309 -14.43 3.04 12.56
N ILE A 310 -13.24 2.87 11.95
CA ILE A 310 -12.31 1.80 12.32
C ILE A 310 -11.53 2.12 13.61
N ALA A 311 -11.53 3.38 14.05
CA ALA A 311 -10.93 3.77 15.32
C ALA A 311 -11.63 3.03 16.46
N GLY A 312 -10.85 2.28 17.24
CA GLY A 312 -11.37 1.53 18.39
C GLY A 312 -11.59 2.40 19.62
N ASP A 313 -12.18 1.81 20.65
CA ASP A 313 -12.31 2.46 21.95
C ASP A 313 -10.93 2.85 22.49
N GLY A 314 -10.79 4.08 22.97
CA GLY A 314 -9.53 4.60 23.51
C GLY A 314 -8.60 5.25 22.47
N PHE A 315 -8.88 5.12 21.17
CA PHE A 315 -8.13 5.79 20.10
C PHE A 315 -7.91 7.27 20.41
N ASN A 316 -6.65 7.67 20.52
CA ASN A 316 -6.25 9.04 20.75
C ASN A 316 -5.55 9.58 19.49
N TYR A 317 -6.23 10.49 18.80
CA TYR A 317 -5.72 11.15 17.60
C TYR A 317 -4.90 12.41 17.89
N GLU A 318 -4.83 12.86 19.15
CA GLU A 318 -4.16 14.10 19.52
C GLU A 318 -2.91 13.81 20.38
N GLY A 319 -1.74 14.14 19.84
CA GLY A 319 -0.50 14.20 20.60
C GLY A 319 -0.33 15.57 21.23
N LEU A 320 -0.12 15.63 22.55
CA LEU A 320 0.00 16.88 23.28
C LEU A 320 1.38 17.01 23.95
N ALA A 321 1.92 18.22 23.93
CA ALA A 321 3.06 18.64 24.74
C ALA A 321 2.83 20.07 25.25
N ILE A 322 3.70 20.56 26.12
CA ILE A 322 3.47 21.81 26.86
C ILE A 322 4.65 22.75 26.66
N ILE A 323 4.37 23.99 26.27
CA ILE A 323 5.29 25.12 26.46
C ILE A 323 4.91 25.81 27.75
N TYR A 324 5.89 26.12 28.60
CA TYR A 324 5.67 26.88 29.83
C TYR A 324 6.73 27.98 29.97
N TYR A 325 6.32 29.11 30.55
CA TYR A 325 7.20 30.27 30.75
C TYR A 325 7.67 30.37 32.21
N GLU A 326 6.80 30.04 33.15
CA GLU A 326 7.07 30.10 34.59
C GLU A 326 7.28 28.70 35.20
N ASP A 327 8.28 28.54 36.07
CA ASP A 327 8.61 27.23 36.69
C ASP A 327 7.49 26.72 37.63
N GLU A 328 6.62 27.62 38.07
CA GLU A 328 5.45 27.32 38.91
C GLU A 328 4.27 26.71 38.11
N ASP A 329 4.26 26.80 36.78
CA ASP A 329 3.16 26.31 35.95
C ASP A 329 3.22 24.78 35.78
N THR A 330 2.87 24.03 36.82
CA THR A 330 2.94 22.56 36.78
C THR A 330 1.71 21.89 36.19
N ASP A 331 0.59 22.60 36.11
CA ASP A 331 -0.67 22.07 35.60
C ASP A 331 -0.69 22.00 34.06
N ASP A 332 -1.67 21.26 33.53
CA ASP A 332 -1.94 21.22 32.10
C ASP A 332 -2.46 22.60 31.61
N PRO A 333 -2.02 23.10 30.44
CA PRO A 333 -2.50 24.35 29.87
C PRO A 333 -4.03 24.40 29.70
N THR A 334 -4.59 25.60 29.86
CA THR A 334 -5.98 25.92 29.49
C THR A 334 -6.07 26.75 28.21
N SER A 335 -4.98 26.78 27.42
CA SER A 335 -4.95 27.48 26.13
C SER A 335 -5.94 26.85 25.15
N LEU A 336 -6.47 27.68 24.26
CA LEU A 336 -7.41 27.25 23.22
C LEU A 336 -6.66 27.07 21.91
N ASP A 337 -7.09 26.06 21.15
CA ASP A 337 -6.64 25.86 19.78
C ASP A 337 -7.04 27.03 18.88
N TRP A 338 -6.37 27.15 17.74
CA TRP A 338 -6.62 28.16 16.73
C TRP A 338 -8.01 27.99 16.10
N THR A 339 -8.80 29.07 16.08
CA THR A 339 -10.10 29.09 15.39
C THR A 339 -9.95 29.20 13.88
N GLU A 340 -8.90 29.87 13.42
CA GLU A 340 -8.54 30.04 12.01
C GLU A 340 -7.09 29.60 11.85
N THR A 341 -6.83 28.71 10.89
CA THR A 341 -5.49 28.20 10.63
C THR A 341 -4.92 28.78 9.35
N THR A 342 -3.64 29.13 9.39
CA THR A 342 -2.85 29.55 8.22
C THR A 342 -1.73 28.53 7.99
N THR A 343 -1.48 28.20 6.74
CA THR A 343 -0.45 27.22 6.35
C THR A 343 0.11 27.56 4.96
N VAL A 344 1.25 26.96 4.63
CA VAL A 344 1.85 27.01 3.29
C VAL A 344 1.78 25.60 2.71
N ASN A 345 1.35 25.49 1.44
CA ASN A 345 1.37 24.21 0.74
C ASN A 345 2.81 23.67 0.71
N GLU A 346 2.97 22.38 0.97
CA GLU A 346 4.30 21.78 1.11
C GLU A 346 5.22 22.05 -0.10
N TYR A 347 4.67 22.22 -1.31
CA TYR A 347 5.41 22.47 -2.55
C TYR A 347 5.66 23.95 -2.88
N GLU A 348 5.10 24.86 -2.09
CA GLU A 348 5.18 26.30 -2.31
C GLU A 348 6.15 27.02 -1.37
N PHE A 349 6.84 26.29 -0.50
CA PHE A 349 8.00 26.84 0.21
C PHE A 349 9.08 27.29 -0.79
N THR A 350 9.73 28.41 -0.48
CA THR A 350 10.75 29.03 -1.35
C THR A 350 12.13 28.54 -0.95
N PRO A 351 12.86 27.80 -1.80
CA PRO A 351 14.21 27.33 -1.49
C PRO A 351 15.18 28.48 -1.21
N LEU A 352 16.11 28.26 -0.27
CA LEU A 352 17.22 29.18 -0.01
C LEU A 352 18.10 29.32 -1.27
N GLU A 353 18.39 28.21 -1.93
CA GLU A 353 19.10 28.15 -3.21
C GLU A 353 18.15 27.73 -4.33
N GLU A 354 17.78 28.68 -5.19
CA GLU A 354 16.92 28.39 -6.34
C GLU A 354 17.66 27.63 -7.44
N ALA A 355 17.05 26.54 -7.91
CA ALA A 355 17.51 25.80 -9.07
C ALA A 355 16.65 26.07 -10.31
N VAL A 356 17.28 26.09 -11.49
CA VAL A 356 16.58 26.05 -12.78
C VAL A 356 16.86 24.71 -13.43
N LEU A 357 15.81 23.90 -13.59
CA LEU A 357 15.90 22.55 -14.13
C LEU A 357 15.79 22.55 -15.66
N PRO A 358 16.36 21.54 -16.34
CA PRO A 358 16.17 21.36 -17.78
C PRO A 358 14.70 21.20 -18.15
N THR A 359 14.29 21.74 -19.30
CA THR A 359 12.91 21.59 -19.80
C THR A 359 12.62 20.22 -20.43
N VAL A 360 13.67 19.43 -20.66
CA VAL A 360 13.56 18.10 -21.27
C VAL A 360 14.40 17.14 -20.43
N PRO A 361 13.78 16.13 -19.80
CA PRO A 361 14.53 15.14 -19.04
C PRO A 361 15.28 14.18 -19.97
N SER A 362 16.30 13.53 -19.42
CA SER A 362 17.01 12.44 -20.10
C SER A 362 16.22 11.13 -20.06
N ASP A 363 15.43 10.92 -19.01
CA ASP A 363 14.54 9.78 -18.82
C ASP A 363 13.35 10.21 -17.95
N ARG A 364 12.19 9.60 -18.16
CA ARG A 364 10.98 9.89 -17.38
C ARG A 364 10.23 8.60 -17.01
N PRO A 365 10.70 7.85 -16.00
CA PRO A 365 9.99 6.67 -15.55
C PRO A 365 8.63 7.03 -14.96
N ILE A 366 7.62 6.22 -15.28
CA ILE A 366 6.27 6.32 -14.71
C ILE A 366 6.09 5.16 -13.74
N LEU A 367 5.82 5.48 -12.47
CA LEU A 367 5.59 4.52 -11.40
C LEU A 367 4.14 4.64 -10.95
N GLU A 368 3.32 3.67 -11.32
CA GLU A 368 1.93 3.59 -10.87
C GLU A 368 1.86 2.69 -9.63
N PHE A 369 1.35 3.25 -8.54
CA PHE A 369 1.23 2.60 -7.24
C PHE A 369 -0.21 2.21 -6.98
N ASP A 370 -0.39 0.99 -6.47
CA ASP A 370 -1.69 0.44 -6.03
C ASP A 370 -1.47 -0.35 -4.73
N PHE A 371 -2.38 -0.19 -3.77
CA PHE A 371 -2.34 -0.91 -2.50
C PHE A 371 -3.44 -1.97 -2.42
N ARG A 372 -3.05 -3.25 -2.46
CA ARG A 372 -3.99 -4.39 -2.49
C ARG A 372 -3.77 -5.31 -1.31
N ARG A 373 -4.79 -5.45 -0.45
CA ARG A 373 -4.81 -6.40 0.68
C ARG A 373 -3.60 -6.26 1.62
N GLY A 374 -3.19 -5.04 1.93
CA GLY A 374 -2.06 -4.78 2.82
C GLY A 374 -0.67 -4.84 2.16
N LEU A 375 -0.61 -4.95 0.83
CA LEU A 375 0.65 -4.98 0.07
C LEU A 375 0.65 -3.90 -1.00
N GLY A 376 1.76 -3.16 -1.10
CA GLY A 376 2.00 -2.21 -2.19
C GLY A 376 2.46 -2.92 -3.46
N TYR A 377 1.89 -2.52 -4.59
CA TYR A 377 2.24 -2.98 -5.93
C TYR A 377 2.67 -1.78 -6.76
N PHE A 378 3.67 -1.98 -7.61
CA PHE A 378 4.09 -0.99 -8.59
C PHE A 378 3.98 -1.54 -10.00
N SER A 379 3.46 -0.74 -10.92
CA SER A 379 3.70 -0.85 -12.36
C SER A 379 4.79 0.18 -12.73
N ILE A 380 5.84 -0.29 -13.40
CA ILE A 380 6.93 0.56 -13.89
C ILE A 380 6.83 0.64 -15.41
N ASP A 381 6.74 1.85 -15.95
CA ASP A 381 6.69 2.14 -17.39
C ASP A 381 5.56 1.36 -18.12
N GLY A 382 4.40 1.21 -17.47
CA GLY A 382 3.23 0.46 -17.97
C GLY A 382 3.39 -1.06 -17.97
N GLY A 383 4.29 -1.57 -17.11
CA GLY A 383 4.51 -2.99 -16.87
C GLY A 383 3.37 -3.68 -16.11
N GLU A 384 3.59 -4.94 -15.73
CA GLU A 384 2.68 -5.63 -14.82
C GLU A 384 2.87 -5.12 -13.38
N TYR A 385 1.78 -5.02 -12.63
CA TYR A 385 1.83 -4.69 -11.21
C TYR A 385 2.51 -5.80 -10.42
N THR A 386 3.63 -5.48 -9.78
CA THR A 386 4.39 -6.41 -8.93
C THR A 386 4.56 -5.86 -7.52
N ASN A 387 4.27 -6.69 -6.53
CA ASN A 387 4.63 -6.36 -5.15
C ASN A 387 6.13 -6.58 -4.96
N PHE A 388 6.75 -5.70 -4.19
CA PHE A 388 8.16 -5.83 -3.89
C PHE A 388 8.42 -7.08 -3.04
N VAL A 389 9.38 -7.90 -3.48
CA VAL A 389 9.95 -9.01 -2.73
C VAL A 389 11.46 -8.90 -2.86
N PRO A 390 12.19 -8.68 -1.75
CA PRO A 390 13.64 -8.55 -1.81
C PRO A 390 14.26 -9.83 -2.39
N PRO A 391 15.24 -9.71 -3.30
CA PRO A 391 15.99 -10.86 -3.79
C PRO A 391 16.74 -11.59 -2.66
N GLU A 392 17.10 -12.86 -2.89
CA GLU A 392 17.81 -13.70 -1.90
C GLU A 392 19.17 -13.11 -1.48
N GLU A 393 19.85 -12.42 -2.40
CA GLU A 393 21.07 -11.66 -2.13
C GLU A 393 20.82 -10.17 -2.39
N PRO A 394 21.34 -9.27 -1.54
CA PRO A 394 21.15 -7.83 -1.73
C PRO A 394 21.52 -7.37 -3.15
N PRO A 395 20.61 -6.68 -3.87
CA PRO A 395 20.86 -6.08 -5.16
C PRO A 395 22.16 -5.29 -5.26
N LEU A 396 22.56 -4.54 -4.22
CA LEU A 396 23.82 -3.78 -4.25
C LEU A 396 25.03 -4.69 -4.50
N PHE A 397 25.12 -5.82 -3.78
CA PHE A 397 26.25 -6.75 -3.91
C PHE A 397 26.22 -7.55 -5.21
N THR A 398 25.03 -8.00 -5.62
CA THR A 398 24.90 -8.76 -6.88
C THR A 398 25.22 -7.88 -8.08
N ILE A 399 24.76 -6.63 -8.10
CA ILE A 399 25.07 -5.65 -9.15
C ILE A 399 26.56 -5.28 -9.13
N ALA A 400 27.15 -5.04 -7.95
CA ALA A 400 28.59 -4.81 -7.81
C ALA A 400 29.42 -6.01 -8.31
N GLY A 401 28.89 -7.23 -8.15
CA GLY A 401 29.44 -8.48 -8.69
C GLY A 401 29.29 -8.65 -10.21
N GLY A 402 28.62 -7.72 -10.90
CA GLY A 402 28.44 -7.72 -12.35
C GLY A 402 27.09 -8.26 -12.85
N LEU A 403 26.16 -8.58 -11.94
CA LEU A 403 24.78 -8.88 -12.32
C LEU A 403 24.12 -7.62 -12.88
N LYS A 404 23.42 -7.74 -14.01
CA LYS A 404 22.71 -6.59 -14.58
C LYS A 404 21.32 -6.46 -13.96
N THR A 405 20.80 -5.23 -13.91
CA THR A 405 19.46 -4.93 -13.39
C THR A 405 18.38 -5.78 -14.05
N GLU A 406 18.46 -6.03 -15.37
CA GLU A 406 17.46 -6.81 -16.11
C GLU A 406 17.48 -8.32 -15.78
N GLN A 407 18.48 -8.76 -15.01
CA GLN A 407 18.59 -10.14 -14.53
C GLN A 407 18.03 -10.32 -13.12
N LEU A 408 17.66 -9.23 -12.44
CA LEU A 408 16.95 -9.30 -11.17
C LEU A 408 15.53 -9.84 -11.40
N PRO A 409 14.94 -10.52 -10.41
CA PRO A 409 13.53 -10.90 -10.46
C PRO A 409 12.63 -9.68 -10.67
N ALA A 410 11.52 -9.82 -11.40
CA ALA A 410 10.56 -8.72 -11.58
C ALA A 410 10.02 -8.19 -10.24
N SER A 411 9.88 -9.06 -9.23
CA SER A 411 9.49 -8.69 -7.87
C SER A 411 10.50 -7.80 -7.14
N ALA A 412 11.73 -7.65 -7.66
CA ALA A 412 12.68 -6.69 -7.13
C ALA A 412 12.32 -5.24 -7.49
N ASN A 413 11.33 -5.01 -8.37
CA ASN A 413 10.90 -3.70 -8.86
C ASN A 413 12.07 -2.81 -9.30
N ALA A 414 13.09 -3.42 -9.93
CA ALA A 414 14.33 -2.72 -10.24
C ALA A 414 14.25 -1.98 -11.58
N ARG A 415 14.44 -0.65 -11.55
CA ARG A 415 14.59 0.19 -12.75
C ARG A 415 15.98 0.78 -12.80
N LYS A 416 16.73 0.44 -13.86
CA LYS A 416 18.06 1.01 -14.09
C LYS A 416 17.93 2.47 -14.49
N ILE A 417 18.75 3.34 -13.91
CA ILE A 417 18.95 4.73 -14.36
C ILE A 417 20.41 4.95 -14.78
N GLU A 418 20.67 6.00 -15.56
CA GLU A 418 22.02 6.33 -16.02
C GLU A 418 22.67 7.39 -15.13
N TYR A 419 23.92 7.15 -14.72
CA TYR A 419 24.68 8.10 -13.92
C TYR A 419 24.86 9.45 -14.62
N GLY A 420 24.65 10.54 -13.87
CA GLY A 420 24.80 11.92 -14.35
C GLY A 420 23.67 12.40 -15.27
N LYS A 421 22.58 11.64 -15.40
CA LYS A 421 21.39 12.06 -16.15
C LYS A 421 20.37 12.76 -15.25
N HIS A 422 19.65 13.71 -15.86
CA HIS A 422 18.47 14.33 -15.24
C HIS A 422 17.27 13.42 -15.50
N VAL A 423 16.70 12.84 -14.43
CA VAL A 423 15.58 11.90 -14.49
C VAL A 423 14.39 12.54 -13.78
N GLU A 424 13.24 12.55 -14.44
CA GLU A 424 11.98 13.00 -13.87
C GLU A 424 11.11 11.79 -13.54
N VAL A 425 10.82 11.55 -12.27
CA VAL A 425 9.97 10.42 -11.87
C VAL A 425 8.53 10.90 -11.78
N VAL A 426 7.62 10.22 -12.47
CA VAL A 426 6.17 10.46 -12.31
C VAL A 426 5.60 9.38 -11.41
N LEU A 427 5.22 9.76 -10.19
CA LEU A 427 4.49 8.90 -9.26
C LEU A 427 2.99 9.06 -9.51
N VAL A 428 2.30 7.95 -9.77
CA VAL A 428 0.85 7.92 -9.98
C VAL A 428 0.25 7.10 -8.85
N ASN A 429 -0.68 7.71 -8.12
CA ASN A 429 -1.46 7.05 -7.08
C ASN A 429 -2.91 6.96 -7.57
N ASP A 430 -3.42 5.75 -7.76
CA ASP A 430 -4.80 5.49 -8.19
C ASP A 430 -5.75 5.22 -7.01
N MET A 431 -5.24 5.29 -5.79
CA MET A 431 -5.97 5.06 -4.55
C MET A 431 -6.55 6.36 -3.98
N ASN A 432 -7.66 6.23 -3.24
CA ASN A 432 -8.27 7.32 -2.47
C ASN A 432 -7.57 7.51 -1.11
N GLU A 433 -6.23 7.47 -1.13
CA GLU A 433 -5.36 7.52 0.04
C GLU A 433 -4.16 8.43 -0.24
N GLN A 434 -3.53 9.00 0.79
CA GLN A 434 -2.28 9.73 0.66
C GLN A 434 -1.09 8.83 1.00
N HIS A 435 -0.01 8.98 0.22
CA HIS A 435 1.20 8.21 0.43
C HIS A 435 2.43 9.12 0.44
N PRO A 436 3.13 9.24 1.58
CA PRO A 436 4.47 9.82 1.60
C PRO A 436 5.46 8.83 0.98
N PHE A 437 6.12 9.25 -0.10
CA PHE A 437 7.15 8.46 -0.78
C PHE A 437 8.52 8.97 -0.37
N HIS A 438 9.31 8.13 0.31
CA HIS A 438 10.70 8.44 0.63
C HIS A 438 11.65 7.92 -0.45
N MET A 439 12.59 8.77 -0.90
CA MET A 439 13.67 8.39 -1.81
C MET A 439 15.00 8.30 -1.05
N HIS A 440 15.54 7.10 -0.91
CA HIS A 440 16.87 6.91 -0.32
C HIS A 440 17.95 7.56 -1.18
N THR A 441 19.03 8.01 -0.54
CA THR A 441 20.26 8.52 -1.18
C THR A 441 20.11 9.78 -2.04
N HIS A 442 18.89 10.33 -2.20
CA HIS A 442 18.60 11.48 -3.04
C HIS A 442 17.47 12.32 -2.43
N ALA A 443 17.55 13.64 -2.55
CA ALA A 443 16.41 14.52 -2.38
C ALA A 443 15.98 15.04 -3.76
N PRO A 444 14.88 14.56 -4.36
CA PRO A 444 14.39 15.09 -5.63
C PRO A 444 13.89 16.53 -5.52
N TRP A 445 13.94 17.26 -6.64
CA TRP A 445 13.15 18.48 -6.80
C TRP A 445 11.69 18.10 -7.07
N VAL A 446 10.76 18.65 -6.29
CA VAL A 446 9.34 18.45 -6.53
C VAL A 446 8.84 19.50 -7.50
N VAL A 447 8.74 19.09 -8.75
CA VAL A 447 8.39 19.96 -9.88
C VAL A 447 6.89 20.07 -10.12
N GLY A 448 6.07 19.25 -9.47
CA GLY A 448 4.62 19.32 -9.61
C GLY A 448 3.91 18.25 -8.79
N SER A 449 2.68 18.57 -8.40
CA SER A 449 1.74 17.66 -7.75
C SER A 449 0.33 18.06 -8.19
N GLY A 450 -0.55 17.07 -8.39
CA GLY A 450 -1.92 17.30 -8.82
C GLY A 450 -2.51 16.12 -9.60
N THR A 451 -3.65 16.36 -10.23
CA THR A 451 -4.35 15.37 -11.06
C THR A 451 -4.06 15.56 -12.54
N ALA A 452 -3.93 14.44 -13.26
CA ALA A 452 -3.73 14.43 -14.70
C ALA A 452 -4.39 13.19 -15.29
N SER A 453 -4.80 13.27 -16.56
CA SER A 453 -5.26 12.08 -17.28
C SER A 453 -4.09 11.14 -17.55
N LEU A 454 -4.36 9.84 -17.66
CA LEU A 454 -3.32 8.86 -18.03
C LEU A 454 -2.68 9.20 -19.40
N GLU A 455 -3.46 9.78 -20.32
CA GLU A 455 -2.95 10.26 -21.61
C GLU A 455 -1.96 11.43 -21.44
N ASP A 456 -2.25 12.39 -20.55
CA ASP A 456 -1.35 13.51 -20.29
C ASP A 456 -0.07 13.07 -19.57
N ILE A 457 -0.19 12.13 -18.62
CA ILE A 457 0.97 11.50 -17.95
C ILE A 457 1.89 10.83 -18.98
N GLN A 458 1.32 9.98 -19.86
CA GLN A 458 2.07 9.26 -20.87
C GLN A 458 2.69 10.17 -21.94
N ASN A 459 2.01 11.26 -22.28
CA ASN A 459 2.50 12.24 -23.26
C ASN A 459 3.45 13.28 -22.63
N GLY A 460 3.57 13.30 -21.30
CA GLY A 460 4.37 14.27 -20.57
C GLY A 460 3.79 15.68 -20.52
N ASN A 461 2.49 15.84 -20.78
CA ASN A 461 1.77 17.12 -20.75
C ASN A 461 1.41 17.51 -19.31
N LEU A 462 2.41 17.64 -18.45
CA LEU A 462 2.24 17.93 -17.03
C LEU A 462 2.62 19.39 -16.73
N PRO A 463 1.90 20.09 -15.84
CA PRO A 463 2.29 21.42 -15.39
C PRO A 463 3.49 21.30 -14.43
N LEU A 464 4.68 21.67 -14.90
CA LEU A 464 5.92 21.55 -14.11
C LEU A 464 6.49 22.93 -13.73
N LYS A 465 6.75 23.12 -12.44
CA LYS A 465 7.55 24.19 -11.84
C LYS A 465 9.03 23.83 -11.98
N LEU A 466 9.66 24.27 -13.07
CA LEU A 466 11.07 23.99 -13.37
C LEU A 466 12.04 25.09 -12.88
N SER A 467 11.52 26.18 -12.33
CA SER A 467 12.31 27.27 -11.74
C SER A 467 11.93 27.41 -10.27
N GLY A 468 12.93 27.34 -9.39
CA GLY A 468 12.73 27.35 -7.94
C GLY A 468 11.81 26.26 -7.39
N PRO A 469 11.77 25.01 -7.90
CA PRO A 469 11.04 23.96 -7.22
C PRO A 469 11.71 23.62 -5.89
N MET A 470 10.89 23.27 -4.90
CA MET A 470 11.42 22.77 -3.63
C MET A 470 12.21 21.47 -3.85
N LYS A 471 13.15 21.19 -2.95
CA LYS A 471 13.85 19.92 -2.88
C LYS A 471 13.47 19.27 -1.55
N ARG A 472 13.23 17.95 -1.55
CA ARG A 472 12.93 17.18 -0.34
C ARG A 472 13.07 15.68 -0.60
N ASP A 473 13.32 14.87 0.42
CA ASP A 473 13.43 13.41 0.28
C ASP A 473 12.13 12.64 0.53
N VAL A 474 11.10 13.26 1.11
CA VAL A 474 9.76 12.66 1.30
C VAL A 474 8.63 13.48 0.66
N PRO A 475 8.45 13.48 -0.67
CA PRO A 475 7.25 14.03 -1.31
C PRO A 475 5.98 13.22 -1.01
N ASN A 476 4.85 13.90 -0.85
CA ASN A 476 3.54 13.29 -0.64
C ASN A 476 2.73 13.20 -1.95
N CYS A 477 2.27 12.00 -2.30
CA CYS A 477 1.40 11.79 -3.45
C CYS A 477 -0.06 11.66 -2.99
N ALA A 478 -0.76 12.78 -2.91
CA ALA A 478 -2.17 12.82 -2.58
C ALA A 478 -3.06 12.61 -3.82
N MET A 479 -4.24 12.00 -3.62
CA MET A 479 -5.34 12.13 -4.58
C MET A 479 -6.00 13.51 -4.39
N THR A 480 -6.23 14.25 -5.46
CA THR A 480 -7.21 15.36 -5.43
C THR A 480 -8.58 14.74 -5.66
N LEU A 481 -9.52 14.97 -4.74
CA LEU A 481 -10.93 14.59 -4.88
C LEU A 481 -11.43 14.97 -6.28
N LEU A 482 -11.85 13.96 -7.06
CA LEU A 482 -12.76 14.19 -8.18
C LEU A 482 -14.12 14.55 -7.57
N LEU A 483 -14.26 15.79 -7.12
CA LEU A 483 -15.57 16.41 -7.19
C LEU A 483 -15.74 16.73 -8.67
N GLU A 484 -16.64 16.01 -9.34
CA GLU A 484 -17.18 16.48 -10.62
C GLU A 484 -17.62 17.95 -10.39
N ASP A 485 -17.40 18.84 -11.35
CA ASP A 485 -17.62 20.30 -11.20
C ASP A 485 -19.02 20.66 -10.62
N ASP A 486 -19.99 19.75 -10.70
CA ASP A 486 -21.34 19.87 -10.14
C ASP A 486 -21.42 19.66 -8.60
N GLU A 487 -20.46 19.00 -7.95
CA GLU A 487 -20.45 18.78 -6.49
C GLU A 487 -19.69 19.86 -5.71
N VAL A 488 -18.86 20.67 -6.37
CA VAL A 488 -18.19 21.83 -5.75
C VAL A 488 -19.23 22.91 -5.40
N GLU A 489 -20.24 23.13 -6.26
CA GLU A 489 -21.37 24.01 -5.94
C GLU A 489 -22.22 23.46 -4.77
N VAL A 490 -22.33 22.14 -4.63
CA VAL A 490 -23.07 21.49 -3.53
C VAL A 490 -22.30 21.59 -2.22
N LEU A 491 -20.96 21.51 -2.25
CA LEU A 491 -20.11 21.67 -1.08
C LEU A 491 -20.04 23.14 -0.62
N GLU A 492 -19.96 24.10 -1.56
CA GLU A 492 -20.08 25.53 -1.23
C GLU A 492 -21.49 25.89 -0.72
N ALA A 493 -22.54 25.29 -1.28
CA ALA A 493 -23.90 25.45 -0.77
C ALA A 493 -24.08 24.82 0.63
N ALA A 494 -23.45 23.67 0.90
CA ALA A 494 -23.50 23.02 2.21
C ALA A 494 -22.73 23.80 3.29
N LEU A 495 -21.60 24.42 2.92
CA LEU A 495 -20.82 25.29 3.82
C LEU A 495 -21.54 26.62 4.09
N SER A 496 -22.33 27.13 3.14
CA SER A 496 -23.18 28.32 3.36
C SER A 496 -24.37 28.08 4.29
N PHE A 497 -24.72 26.82 4.57
CA PHE A 497 -25.84 26.42 5.44
C PHE A 497 -25.44 26.20 6.91
N VAL A 498 -24.14 26.26 7.23
CA VAL A 498 -23.61 26.08 8.59
C VAL A 498 -23.45 27.41 9.35
N ASP A 499 -23.50 28.55 8.66
CA ASP A 499 -23.33 29.88 9.27
C ASP A 499 -24.60 30.53 9.83
N ASP A 500 -25.76 29.86 9.80
CA ASP A 500 -27.04 30.49 10.17
C ASP A 500 -27.85 29.74 11.25
N VAL A 501 -27.17 29.10 12.21
CA VAL A 501 -27.84 28.59 13.43
C VAL A 501 -27.03 28.87 14.69
N SER A 502 -27.22 30.06 15.27
CA SER A 502 -26.98 30.31 16.70
C SER A 502 -28.24 30.00 17.52
N PRO A 503 -28.13 29.49 18.77
CA PRO A 503 -29.27 29.02 19.55
C PRO A 503 -29.89 30.14 20.40
N THR A 504 -31.21 30.28 20.36
CA THR A 504 -31.97 30.98 21.42
C THR A 504 -33.24 30.24 21.82
N GLN A 505 -33.54 30.40 23.11
CA GLN A 505 -34.38 29.58 23.99
C GLN A 505 -35.90 29.61 23.77
N GLU A 506 -36.53 28.57 24.32
CA GLU A 506 -37.93 28.30 24.70
C GLU A 506 -38.93 29.49 24.79
N GLN A 507 -40.16 29.31 24.29
CA GLN A 507 -41.36 29.06 25.13
C GLN A 507 -42.67 28.86 24.34
N ASP A 508 -43.53 28.03 24.95
CA ASP A 508 -44.90 27.60 24.66
C ASP A 508 -45.88 28.58 23.98
N THR A 509 -46.71 28.06 23.06
CA THR A 509 -48.16 27.78 23.26
C THR A 509 -48.89 27.56 21.92
N ALA A 510 -49.73 26.53 21.85
CA ALA A 510 -50.72 26.27 20.79
C ALA A 510 -52.11 26.82 21.20
N PRO A 511 -53.20 26.71 20.40
CA PRO A 511 -53.37 26.46 18.96
C PRO A 511 -54.33 27.50 18.30
N THR A 512 -54.64 27.41 16.98
CA THR A 512 -55.96 26.99 16.41
C THR A 512 -56.16 27.43 14.93
N THR A 513 -56.63 26.48 14.11
CA THR A 513 -57.60 26.56 12.98
C THR A 513 -57.26 27.13 11.59
N ALA A 514 -57.43 26.22 10.62
CA ALA A 514 -58.23 26.30 9.38
C ALA A 514 -57.63 26.91 8.08
N GLY A 515 -57.33 26.03 7.11
CA GLY A 515 -58.24 25.74 5.97
C GLY A 515 -58.15 26.59 4.69
N LEU A 516 -57.84 25.89 3.59
CA LEU A 516 -58.36 26.02 2.20
C LEU A 516 -57.82 27.14 1.27
N GLY A 517 -56.94 26.74 0.33
CA GLY A 517 -57.22 26.55 -1.12
C GLY A 517 -57.39 27.77 -2.06
N LEU A 518 -56.64 27.78 -3.18
CA LEU A 518 -57.09 27.89 -4.61
C LEU A 518 -55.96 28.39 -5.57
N ASP A 519 -55.64 27.57 -6.60
CA ASP A 519 -55.67 27.79 -8.07
C ASP A 519 -55.60 29.25 -8.62
N THR A 520 -55.05 29.64 -9.80
CA THR A 520 -54.68 28.99 -11.08
C THR A 520 -53.99 30.02 -12.03
N GLU A 521 -53.19 29.50 -12.98
CA GLU A 521 -52.91 29.92 -14.40
C GLU A 521 -52.63 31.36 -14.89
N LEU A 522 -51.62 31.49 -15.78
CA LEU A 522 -51.76 32.04 -17.14
C LEU A 522 -50.56 31.73 -18.07
N SER A 523 -50.86 31.45 -19.34
CA SER A 523 -50.01 30.93 -20.41
C SER A 523 -49.97 31.85 -21.66
N HIS A 524 -49.09 31.48 -22.62
CA HIS A 524 -49.02 31.83 -24.08
C HIS A 524 -48.20 33.08 -24.53
N LEU A 525 -47.46 33.15 -25.67
CA LEU A 525 -47.16 32.27 -26.82
C LEU A 525 -46.08 32.88 -27.80
N LEU A 526 -45.46 31.99 -28.62
CA LEU A 526 -45.01 32.09 -30.05
C LEU A 526 -43.54 32.43 -30.47
N LEU A 527 -42.82 31.37 -30.96
CA LEU A 527 -42.21 31.09 -32.31
C LEU A 527 -41.68 32.28 -33.17
N ASP A 528 -40.59 32.21 -33.98
CA ASP A 528 -40.12 31.14 -34.90
C ASP A 528 -38.65 31.35 -35.44
N THR A 529 -38.08 30.34 -36.14
CA THR A 529 -37.07 30.31 -37.25
C THR A 529 -35.69 29.55 -37.16
N MET A 530 -35.69 28.32 -37.72
CA MET A 530 -34.84 27.70 -38.79
C MET A 530 -33.33 27.27 -38.61
N GLU A 531 -33.11 25.97 -38.29
CA GLU A 531 -32.46 24.80 -39.00
C GLU A 531 -31.17 24.86 -39.94
N PRO A 532 -30.45 23.71 -40.26
CA PRO A 532 -29.06 23.38 -39.84
C PRO A 532 -28.06 22.84 -40.94
N LEU A 533 -26.81 22.43 -40.55
CA LEU A 533 -25.87 21.36 -41.09
C LEU A 533 -24.37 21.80 -41.21
N PRO A 534 -23.32 20.92 -41.23
CA PRO A 534 -23.26 19.46 -41.00
C PRO A 534 -22.17 18.97 -40.00
N MET A 535 -22.40 17.78 -39.42
CA MET A 535 -21.47 17.05 -38.55
C MET A 535 -20.49 16.22 -39.40
N GLN A 536 -19.18 16.50 -39.33
CA GLN A 536 -18.14 15.59 -39.83
C GLN A 536 -17.67 14.67 -38.70
N THR A 537 -17.96 13.39 -38.86
CA THR A 537 -17.48 12.29 -38.01
C THR A 537 -15.97 12.11 -38.15
N LYS A 538 -15.20 12.47 -37.12
CA LYS A 538 -13.84 11.94 -36.92
C LYS A 538 -13.92 10.64 -36.13
N ARG A 539 -13.51 9.55 -36.77
CA ARG A 539 -13.41 8.20 -36.21
C ARG A 539 -12.55 8.19 -34.94
N ARG A 540 -13.15 7.81 -33.82
CA ARG A 540 -12.46 7.37 -32.60
C ARG A 540 -11.63 6.13 -32.95
N ALA A 541 -10.31 6.18 -32.79
CA ALA A 541 -9.48 4.97 -32.90
C ALA A 541 -9.86 4.04 -31.74
N GLN A 542 -10.40 2.88 -32.10
CA GLN A 542 -10.97 1.91 -31.17
C GLN A 542 -9.83 1.18 -30.45
N MET A 543 -9.67 1.46 -29.16
CA MET A 543 -8.72 0.77 -28.28
C MET A 543 -9.13 -0.72 -28.20
N ASN A 544 -8.24 -1.61 -28.63
CA ASN A 544 -8.54 -3.04 -28.76
C ASN A 544 -8.50 -3.71 -27.38
N SER A 545 -9.67 -3.86 -26.74
CA SER A 545 -9.84 -4.50 -25.42
C SER A 545 -9.43 -5.97 -25.36
N ASN A 546 -8.98 -6.55 -26.48
CA ASN A 546 -8.52 -7.94 -26.57
C ASN A 546 -7.02 -8.06 -26.91
N ARG A 547 -6.19 -7.03 -26.71
CA ARG A 547 -4.76 -7.07 -27.04
C ARG A 547 -4.02 -8.25 -26.39
N THR A 548 -4.13 -8.41 -25.07
CA THR A 548 -3.51 -9.51 -24.30
C THR A 548 -4.08 -10.89 -24.69
N ARG A 549 -5.38 -10.95 -25.03
CA ARG A 549 -6.05 -12.17 -25.51
C ARG A 549 -5.60 -12.56 -26.92
N ASN A 550 -5.43 -11.57 -27.79
CA ASN A 550 -4.95 -11.76 -29.16
C ASN A 550 -3.46 -12.12 -29.14
N GLU A 551 -2.64 -11.49 -28.32
CA GLU A 551 -1.21 -11.83 -28.17
C GLU A 551 -1.04 -13.27 -27.66
N ARG A 552 -1.80 -13.71 -26.64
CA ARG A 552 -1.81 -15.12 -26.21
C ARG A 552 -2.32 -16.08 -27.30
N LYS A 553 -3.32 -15.67 -28.09
CA LYS A 553 -3.82 -16.47 -29.22
C LYS A 553 -2.78 -16.58 -30.35
N HIS A 554 -2.04 -15.52 -30.64
CA HIS A 554 -0.95 -15.51 -31.62
C HIS A 554 0.24 -16.32 -31.13
N GLU A 555 0.58 -16.24 -29.84
CA GLU A 555 1.64 -17.03 -29.23
C GLU A 555 1.29 -18.53 -29.25
N LEU A 556 0.06 -18.89 -28.88
CA LEU A 556 -0.39 -20.28 -28.88
C LEU A 556 -0.53 -20.83 -30.32
N ALA A 557 -0.93 -20.00 -31.28
CA ALA A 557 -0.89 -20.34 -32.70
C ALA A 557 0.54 -20.48 -33.24
N TYR A 558 1.46 -19.61 -32.81
CA TYR A 558 2.88 -19.67 -33.15
C TYR A 558 3.52 -20.95 -32.59
N LEU A 559 3.25 -21.28 -31.32
CA LEU A 559 3.73 -22.50 -30.67
C LEU A 559 3.14 -23.75 -31.33
N ARG A 560 1.84 -23.76 -31.67
CA ARG A 560 1.23 -24.87 -32.44
C ARG A 560 1.87 -25.03 -33.81
N THR A 561 2.08 -23.92 -34.53
CA THR A 561 2.78 -23.94 -35.83
C THR A 561 4.21 -24.46 -35.68
N LYS A 562 4.91 -24.08 -34.60
CA LYS A 562 6.27 -24.53 -34.32
C LYS A 562 6.33 -26.02 -33.96
N VAL A 563 5.38 -26.51 -33.16
CA VAL A 563 5.23 -27.94 -32.85
C VAL A 563 4.96 -28.73 -34.11
N GLN A 564 4.04 -28.27 -34.96
CA GLN A 564 3.72 -28.93 -36.22
C GLN A 564 4.91 -28.92 -37.21
N GLN A 565 5.67 -27.83 -37.24
CA GLN A 565 6.93 -27.75 -38.01
C GLN A 565 7.96 -28.75 -37.47
N MET A 566 8.13 -28.86 -36.15
CA MET A 566 9.05 -29.80 -35.51
C MET A 566 8.61 -31.26 -35.72
N GLU A 567 7.31 -31.55 -35.69
CA GLU A 567 6.76 -32.87 -36.00
C GLU A 567 6.99 -33.24 -37.47
N THR A 568 6.84 -32.28 -38.38
CA THR A 568 7.12 -32.49 -39.82
C THR A 568 8.62 -32.70 -40.07
N GLU A 569 9.49 -31.96 -39.37
CA GLU A 569 10.94 -32.18 -39.38
C GLU A 569 11.32 -33.55 -38.78
N LEU A 570 10.65 -33.96 -37.70
CA LEU A 570 10.84 -35.28 -37.09
C LEU A 570 10.44 -36.39 -38.06
N GLU A 571 9.31 -36.23 -38.77
CA GLU A 571 8.81 -37.22 -39.71
C GLU A 571 9.68 -37.30 -40.98
N THR A 572 10.16 -36.17 -41.49
CA THR A 572 11.13 -36.16 -42.60
C THR A 572 12.49 -36.74 -42.20
N LEU A 573 12.92 -36.57 -40.94
CA LEU A 573 14.11 -37.25 -40.40
C LEU A 573 13.90 -38.75 -40.21
N ARG A 574 12.69 -39.19 -39.84
CA ARG A 574 12.32 -40.62 -39.77
C ARG A 574 12.24 -41.25 -41.16
N GLN A 575 11.62 -40.58 -42.13
CA GLN A 575 11.60 -41.04 -43.52
C GLN A 575 13.00 -41.07 -44.14
N ARG A 576 13.89 -40.12 -43.84
CA ARG A 576 15.31 -40.20 -44.24
C ARG A 576 16.03 -41.39 -43.61
N ARG A 577 15.66 -41.79 -42.39
CA ARG A 577 16.20 -42.99 -41.73
C ARG A 577 15.72 -44.27 -42.43
N ASP A 578 14.46 -44.33 -42.85
CA ASP A 578 13.89 -45.48 -43.55
C ASP A 578 14.34 -45.56 -45.03
N THR A 579 14.59 -44.42 -45.68
CA THR A 579 15.16 -44.37 -47.04
C THR A 579 16.63 -44.81 -47.06
N VAL A 580 17.38 -44.56 -45.96
CA VAL A 580 18.74 -45.11 -45.77
C VAL A 580 18.70 -46.60 -45.37
N GLY A 581 17.58 -47.08 -44.82
CA GLY A 581 17.33 -48.50 -44.56
C GLY A 581 17.01 -49.32 -45.82
N LEU A 582 16.28 -48.75 -46.79
CA LEU A 582 15.85 -49.44 -48.01
C LEU A 582 16.92 -49.51 -49.13
N ILE A 583 18.06 -48.83 -48.98
CA ILE A 583 19.22 -48.99 -49.90
C ILE A 583 20.12 -50.18 -49.45
N LYS A 584 19.83 -50.82 -48.31
CA LYS A 584 20.61 -51.95 -47.78
C LYS A 584 20.05 -53.35 -48.05
N ASP A 585 18.99 -53.47 -48.84
CA ASP A 585 18.50 -54.77 -49.31
C ASP A 585 18.84 -54.98 -50.77
N ASN A 586 20.14 -55.13 -51.06
CA ASN A 586 20.54 -56.11 -52.07
C ASN A 586 21.97 -56.59 -51.82
N THR A 587 22.03 -57.89 -51.54
CA THR A 587 23.17 -58.81 -51.63
C THR A 587 24.13 -58.96 -50.42
N PHE A 588 24.21 -60.24 -50.04
CA PHE A 588 25.24 -60.98 -49.31
C PHE A 588 25.20 -61.12 -47.78
N SER A 589 24.78 -62.34 -47.39
CA SER A 589 25.02 -63.04 -46.12
C SER A 589 26.40 -63.73 -46.12
N PRO A 590 26.91 -64.24 -44.98
CA PRO A 590 28.07 -63.68 -44.31
C PRO A 590 29.29 -64.62 -44.30
N SER A 591 30.49 -64.07 -44.10
CA SER A 591 31.57 -64.82 -43.44
C SER A 591 32.48 -63.91 -42.60
N SER A 592 32.73 -64.44 -41.41
CA SER A 592 33.71 -64.10 -40.39
C SER A 592 34.98 -63.38 -40.85
N ALA A 593 35.31 -62.26 -40.21
CA ALA A 593 36.48 -62.15 -39.32
C ALA A 593 36.65 -60.71 -38.83
N THR A 594 36.96 -60.62 -37.53
CA THR A 594 37.37 -59.46 -36.75
C THR A 594 38.32 -58.50 -37.49
N GLY A 595 37.88 -57.25 -37.65
CA GLY A 595 38.72 -56.13 -38.05
C GLY A 595 38.31 -54.88 -37.29
N ALA A 596 39.17 -54.41 -36.38
CA ALA A 596 39.04 -53.12 -35.75
C ALA A 596 39.12 -52.02 -36.83
N MET A 597 38.06 -51.26 -37.02
CA MET A 597 38.10 -49.99 -37.76
C MET A 597 37.83 -48.84 -36.81
N THR A 598 38.87 -48.03 -36.66
CA THR A 598 38.92 -46.74 -35.98
C THR A 598 37.89 -45.76 -36.53
N ALA A 599 36.99 -45.27 -35.68
CA ALA A 599 36.09 -44.16 -35.98
C ALA A 599 36.82 -42.81 -35.86
N GLN A 600 37.63 -42.48 -36.87
CA GLN A 600 38.02 -41.09 -37.14
C GLN A 600 37.23 -40.63 -38.38
N GLY A 601 36.27 -39.72 -38.18
CA GLY A 601 35.48 -39.19 -39.30
C GLY A 601 34.17 -38.48 -38.96
N ALA A 602 33.94 -38.01 -37.72
CA ALA A 602 32.93 -36.98 -37.47
C ALA A 602 33.64 -35.61 -37.52
N PRO A 603 33.16 -34.62 -38.28
CA PRO A 603 33.71 -33.27 -38.23
C PRO A 603 33.76 -32.77 -36.78
N LEU A 604 34.88 -32.17 -36.35
CA LEU A 604 35.10 -31.70 -34.96
C LEU A 604 33.90 -30.93 -34.38
N ILE A 605 33.23 -30.15 -35.22
CA ILE A 605 32.02 -29.37 -34.89
C ILE A 605 30.86 -30.24 -34.38
N TRP A 606 30.61 -31.41 -34.96
CA TRP A 606 29.51 -32.29 -34.55
C TRP A 606 29.80 -33.01 -33.23
N ARG A 607 31.08 -33.29 -32.96
CA ARG A 607 31.51 -33.84 -31.67
C ARG A 607 31.32 -32.81 -30.56
N ASP A 608 31.61 -31.54 -30.82
CA ASP A 608 31.42 -30.44 -29.88
C ASP A 608 29.95 -30.09 -29.64
N ILE A 609 29.11 -30.15 -30.67
CA ILE A 609 27.66 -29.94 -30.54
C ILE A 609 27.04 -31.09 -29.75
N ALA A 610 27.38 -32.35 -30.05
CA ALA A 610 26.90 -33.50 -29.30
C ALA A 610 27.36 -33.46 -27.83
N THR A 611 28.59 -33.01 -27.57
CA THR A 611 29.12 -32.84 -26.20
C THR A 611 28.38 -31.72 -25.45
N ARG A 612 28.08 -30.59 -26.11
CA ARG A 612 27.30 -29.49 -25.53
C ARG A 612 25.84 -29.88 -25.25
N GLN A 613 25.20 -30.60 -26.17
CA GLN A 613 23.84 -31.12 -26.02
C GLN A 613 23.77 -32.13 -24.86
N LYS A 614 24.76 -33.03 -24.76
CA LYS A 614 24.87 -33.97 -23.64
C LYS A 614 25.07 -33.24 -22.30
N LYS A 615 25.95 -32.24 -22.25
CA LYS A 615 26.18 -31.43 -21.04
C LYS A 615 24.94 -30.65 -20.60
N LYS A 616 24.19 -30.05 -21.55
CA LYS A 616 22.91 -29.38 -21.26
C LYS A 616 21.89 -30.35 -20.68
N ARG A 617 21.72 -31.52 -21.29
CA ARG A 617 20.84 -32.58 -20.79
C ARG A 617 21.23 -33.03 -19.38
N GLU A 618 22.50 -33.33 -19.14
CA GLU A 618 23.02 -33.73 -17.81
C GLU A 618 22.91 -32.62 -16.75
N THR A 619 22.81 -31.35 -17.17
CA THR A 619 22.59 -30.20 -16.28
C THR A 619 21.11 -30.07 -15.93
N SER A 620 20.22 -30.12 -16.92
CA SER A 620 18.77 -30.11 -16.72
C SER A 620 18.26 -31.33 -15.94
N GLU A 621 18.87 -32.50 -16.15
CA GLU A 621 18.56 -33.70 -15.34
C GLU A 621 19.00 -33.51 -13.87
N ARG A 622 20.11 -32.82 -13.61
CA ARG A 622 20.55 -32.47 -12.24
C ARG A 622 19.65 -31.42 -11.58
N GLU A 623 19.24 -30.41 -12.33
CA GLU A 623 18.31 -29.38 -11.85
C GLU A 623 16.93 -29.96 -11.55
N ASN A 624 16.40 -30.85 -12.41
CA ASN A 624 15.14 -31.53 -12.14
C ASN A 624 15.19 -32.41 -10.88
N VAL A 625 16.33 -33.05 -10.60
CA VAL A 625 16.51 -33.80 -9.35
C VAL A 625 16.53 -32.85 -8.15
N LYS A 626 17.22 -31.70 -8.24
CA LYS A 626 17.22 -30.68 -7.17
C LYS A 626 15.82 -30.11 -6.92
N LEU A 627 15.08 -29.78 -7.98
CA LEU A 627 13.70 -29.28 -7.90
C LEU A 627 12.75 -30.31 -7.29
N LYS A 628 12.94 -31.60 -7.62
CA LYS A 628 12.16 -32.68 -6.99
C LYS A 628 12.43 -32.79 -5.49
N PHE A 629 13.69 -32.68 -5.07
CA PHE A 629 14.03 -32.66 -3.64
C PHE A 629 13.50 -31.40 -2.92
N ALA A 630 13.55 -30.23 -3.57
CA ALA A 630 13.00 -28.99 -3.03
C ALA A 630 11.47 -29.09 -2.85
N LEU A 631 10.76 -29.66 -3.84
CA LEU A 631 9.33 -29.91 -3.76
C LEU A 631 8.99 -30.92 -2.65
N GLU A 632 9.74 -32.01 -2.53
CA GLU A 632 9.57 -32.99 -1.45
C GLU A 632 9.83 -32.36 -0.06
N SER A 633 10.77 -31.42 0.05
CA SER A 633 11.02 -30.65 1.26
C SER A 633 9.88 -29.69 1.57
N GLN A 634 9.38 -28.94 0.59
CA GLN A 634 8.24 -28.04 0.75
C GLN A 634 6.95 -28.81 1.14
N VAL A 635 6.73 -29.99 0.57
CA VAL A 635 5.60 -30.85 0.95
C VAL A 635 5.73 -31.36 2.39
N LYS A 636 6.94 -31.69 2.85
CA LYS A 636 7.18 -32.06 4.27
C LYS A 636 6.96 -30.88 5.21
N LEU A 637 7.38 -29.68 4.80
CA LEU A 637 7.23 -28.46 5.58
C LEU A 637 5.76 -28.05 5.68
N ALA A 638 5.00 -28.14 4.57
CA ALA A 638 3.56 -27.93 4.53
C ALA A 638 2.80 -28.91 5.44
N LYS A 639 3.17 -30.20 5.44
CA LYS A 639 2.58 -31.20 6.36
C LYS A 639 2.97 -30.97 7.82
N SER A 640 4.17 -30.49 8.09
CA SER A 640 4.60 -30.12 9.44
C SER A 640 3.85 -28.88 9.95
N MET A 641 3.61 -27.90 9.07
CA MET A 641 2.77 -26.73 9.36
C MET A 641 1.32 -27.13 9.60
N GLU A 642 0.76 -28.01 8.77
CA GLU A 642 -0.59 -28.57 8.95
C GLU A 642 -0.74 -29.23 10.34
N LEU A 643 0.22 -30.08 10.74
CA LEU A 643 0.25 -30.69 12.07
C LEU A 643 0.42 -29.69 13.21
N LEU A 644 1.23 -28.64 13.01
CA LEU A 644 1.41 -27.56 13.99
C LEU A 644 0.15 -26.71 14.14
N LEU A 645 -0.54 -26.43 13.04
CA LEU A 645 -1.80 -25.69 13.02
C LEU A 645 -2.92 -26.51 13.65
N GLU A 646 -3.00 -27.82 13.37
CA GLU A 646 -3.92 -28.72 14.07
C GLU A 646 -3.64 -28.81 15.57
N LYS A 647 -2.36 -28.81 15.97
CA LYS A 647 -1.96 -28.83 17.39
C LYS A 647 -2.28 -27.50 18.08
N ARG A 648 -2.05 -26.36 17.42
CA ARG A 648 -2.44 -25.02 17.92
C ARG A 648 -3.96 -24.88 18.02
N ALA A 649 -4.72 -25.36 17.04
CA ALA A 649 -6.17 -25.38 17.09
C ALA A 649 -6.69 -26.22 18.28
N LYS A 650 -6.09 -27.41 18.52
CA LYS A 650 -6.42 -28.23 19.70
C LYS A 650 -6.01 -27.59 21.03
N GLN A 651 -4.89 -26.86 21.08
CA GLN A 651 -4.45 -26.15 22.28
C GLN A 651 -5.28 -24.89 22.56
N GLN A 652 -5.73 -24.16 21.53
CA GLN A 652 -6.69 -23.06 21.67
C GLN A 652 -8.05 -23.57 22.19
N ILE A 653 -8.52 -24.72 21.70
CA ILE A 653 -9.75 -25.35 22.20
C ILE A 653 -9.62 -25.80 23.68
N THR A 654 -8.43 -26.26 24.10
CA THR A 654 -8.19 -26.71 25.47
C THR A 654 -7.96 -25.54 26.44
N GLY A 655 -7.32 -24.46 25.97
CA GLY A 655 -7.11 -23.23 26.75
C GLY A 655 -8.40 -22.42 26.96
N LEU A 656 -9.34 -22.46 26.01
CA LEU A 656 -10.68 -21.86 26.16
C LEU A 656 -11.59 -22.64 27.13
N ALA A 657 -11.25 -23.88 27.48
CA ALA A 657 -12.03 -24.69 28.43
C ALA A 657 -11.68 -24.43 29.91
N GLU A 658 -10.52 -23.85 30.23
CA GLU A 658 -10.13 -23.53 31.61
C GLU A 658 -10.55 -22.11 32.07
N VAL A 659 -10.88 -21.21 31.14
CA VAL A 659 -11.23 -19.81 31.43
C VAL A 659 -12.74 -19.60 31.68
N VAL A 660 -13.59 -20.61 31.43
CA VAL A 660 -15.05 -20.54 31.67
C VAL A 660 -15.45 -21.50 32.78
N GLY A 661 -14.98 -21.21 34.00
CA GLY A 661 -15.39 -21.89 35.20
C GLY A 661 -16.05 -20.93 36.19
N THR A 662 -17.36 -20.68 36.03
CA THR A 662 -18.40 -20.44 37.06
C THR A 662 -19.43 -19.36 36.69
N SER A 663 -20.47 -19.74 35.93
CA SER A 663 -21.87 -19.69 36.40
C SER A 663 -22.87 -19.95 35.28
N ALA A 664 -23.50 -21.12 35.39
CA ALA A 664 -24.90 -21.43 35.06
C ALA A 664 -25.40 -21.26 33.61
N ASN A 665 -25.28 -22.39 32.89
CA ASN A 665 -26.37 -23.03 32.12
C ASN A 665 -27.04 -22.24 30.98
N TYR A 666 -26.33 -22.12 29.86
CA TYR A 666 -26.95 -22.46 28.58
C TYR A 666 -26.17 -23.61 27.95
N VAL A 667 -26.79 -24.79 28.00
CA VAL A 667 -26.30 -25.97 27.31
C VAL A 667 -26.61 -25.79 25.82
N SER A 668 -25.60 -25.49 25.01
CA SER A 668 -25.68 -25.77 23.57
C SER A 668 -25.50 -27.27 23.39
N HIS A 669 -26.63 -27.98 23.36
CA HIS A 669 -26.69 -29.30 22.75
C HIS A 669 -26.22 -29.17 21.29
N GLY A 670 -25.29 -30.02 20.87
CA GLY A 670 -25.18 -30.36 19.46
C GLY A 670 -26.52 -30.95 19.01
N THR A 671 -27.38 -30.12 18.41
CA THR A 671 -28.58 -30.58 17.73
C THR A 671 -28.16 -31.18 16.39
N SER A 672 -28.33 -32.49 16.29
CA SER A 672 -28.67 -33.11 15.02
C SER A 672 -29.88 -32.36 14.47
N PHE A 673 -29.72 -31.69 13.33
CA PHE A 673 -30.81 -30.96 12.68
C PHE A 673 -31.87 -31.97 12.25
N ASP A 674 -33.10 -31.83 12.75
CA ASP A 674 -34.19 -32.76 12.45
C ASP A 674 -34.95 -32.28 11.20
N PHE A 675 -34.66 -32.91 10.07
CA PHE A 675 -35.28 -32.59 8.78
C PHE A 675 -36.80 -32.85 8.78
N SER A 676 -37.28 -33.74 9.63
CA SER A 676 -38.70 -34.07 9.70
C SER A 676 -39.54 -32.92 10.25
N ALA A 677 -38.93 -32.00 11.02
CA ALA A 677 -39.60 -30.85 11.60
C ALA A 677 -39.84 -29.68 10.62
N HIS A 678 -39.17 -29.68 9.46
CA HIS A 678 -39.24 -28.58 8.47
C HIS A 678 -39.53 -29.07 7.04
N LYS A 679 -39.98 -30.32 6.91
CA LYS A 679 -40.30 -30.96 5.64
C LYS A 679 -41.26 -30.12 4.79
N ASP A 680 -42.32 -29.60 5.40
CA ASP A 680 -43.34 -28.81 4.70
C ASP A 680 -42.77 -27.51 4.10
N THR A 681 -41.81 -26.86 4.78
CA THR A 681 -41.16 -25.63 4.30
C THR A 681 -40.32 -25.91 3.05
N TYR A 682 -39.57 -27.00 3.04
CA TYR A 682 -38.74 -27.39 1.88
C TYR A 682 -39.61 -27.91 0.73
N GLU A 683 -40.70 -28.63 1.01
CA GLU A 683 -41.66 -29.04 -0.02
C GLU A 683 -42.34 -27.84 -0.69
N GLU A 684 -42.67 -26.79 0.08
CA GLU A 684 -43.23 -25.56 -0.49
C GLU A 684 -42.19 -24.77 -1.29
N LEU A 685 -40.95 -24.64 -0.80
CA LEU A 685 -39.86 -24.01 -1.54
C LEU A 685 -39.54 -24.74 -2.84
N LEU A 686 -39.53 -26.07 -2.82
CA LEU A 686 -39.32 -26.91 -3.99
C LEU A 686 -40.44 -26.71 -5.02
N LYS A 687 -41.71 -26.67 -4.57
CA LYS A 687 -42.86 -26.41 -5.42
C LYS A 687 -42.80 -25.01 -6.06
N ARG A 688 -42.34 -24.00 -5.32
CA ARG A 688 -42.15 -22.64 -5.86
C ARG A 688 -41.00 -22.57 -6.85
N ALA A 689 -39.87 -23.25 -6.58
CA ALA A 689 -38.76 -23.35 -7.52
C ALA A 689 -39.15 -24.07 -8.82
N GLU A 690 -40.05 -25.05 -8.75
CA GLU A 690 -40.65 -25.73 -9.91
C GLU A 690 -41.60 -24.82 -10.70
N THR A 691 -42.45 -24.04 -10.03
CA THR A 691 -43.31 -23.05 -10.71
C THR A 691 -42.47 -21.97 -11.41
N ALA A 692 -41.45 -21.43 -10.73
CA ALA A 692 -40.54 -20.44 -11.30
C ALA A 692 -39.79 -20.98 -12.52
N TYR A 693 -39.44 -22.27 -12.52
CA TYR A 693 -38.85 -22.93 -13.68
C TYR A 693 -39.77 -22.91 -14.90
N VAL A 694 -41.07 -23.17 -14.71
CA VAL A 694 -42.07 -23.19 -15.79
C VAL A 694 -42.33 -21.76 -16.34
N GLU A 695 -42.29 -20.75 -15.48
CA GLU A 695 -42.50 -19.35 -15.87
C GLU A 695 -41.29 -18.74 -16.58
N MET A 696 -40.09 -19.26 -16.33
CA MET A 696 -38.83 -18.79 -16.90
C MET A 696 -38.81 -18.85 -18.44
N ASP A 697 -39.38 -19.89 -19.05
CA ASP A 697 -39.45 -20.00 -20.52
C ASP A 697 -40.29 -18.88 -21.14
N ALA A 698 -41.40 -18.51 -20.50
CA ALA A 698 -42.25 -17.42 -20.97
C ALA A 698 -41.54 -16.07 -20.86
N VAL A 699 -40.79 -15.84 -19.76
CA VAL A 699 -40.01 -14.61 -19.54
C VAL A 699 -38.87 -14.49 -20.56
N PHE A 700 -38.11 -15.57 -20.78
CA PHE A 700 -36.99 -15.57 -21.74
C PHE A 700 -37.48 -15.42 -23.18
N THR A 701 -38.65 -15.98 -23.51
CA THR A 701 -39.27 -15.83 -24.84
C THR A 701 -39.74 -14.39 -25.06
N THR A 702 -40.48 -13.83 -24.09
CA THR A 702 -41.07 -12.48 -24.19
C THR A 702 -40.00 -11.40 -24.30
N ASN A 703 -38.84 -11.61 -23.67
CA ASN A 703 -37.72 -10.65 -23.70
C ASN A 703 -36.69 -10.94 -24.79
N GLY A 704 -36.94 -11.88 -25.71
CA GLY A 704 -36.05 -12.18 -26.84
C GLY A 704 -34.70 -12.81 -26.43
N LEU A 705 -34.60 -13.32 -25.20
CA LEU A 705 -33.34 -13.82 -24.62
C LEU A 705 -32.97 -15.23 -25.10
N LEU A 706 -33.91 -15.95 -25.71
CA LEU A 706 -33.75 -17.33 -26.21
C LEU A 706 -32.84 -17.46 -27.45
N GLY A 707 -32.46 -16.36 -28.10
CA GLY A 707 -31.71 -16.34 -29.36
C GLY A 707 -30.43 -15.50 -29.38
N LEU A 708 -29.94 -15.04 -28.22
CA LEU A 708 -28.77 -14.14 -28.15
C LEU A 708 -27.44 -14.92 -28.20
N GLU A 709 -26.69 -14.77 -29.30
CA GLU A 709 -25.44 -15.50 -29.59
C GLU A 709 -24.16 -14.76 -29.14
N VAL A 710 -24.27 -13.61 -28.47
CA VAL A 710 -23.13 -12.75 -28.09
C VAL A 710 -23.11 -12.57 -26.56
N PRO A 711 -21.94 -12.61 -25.90
CA PRO A 711 -21.85 -12.33 -24.47
C PRO A 711 -22.46 -10.97 -24.13
N TYR A 712 -23.35 -10.95 -23.16
CA TYR A 712 -24.16 -9.79 -22.79
C TYR A 712 -24.35 -9.80 -21.28
N SER A 713 -24.01 -8.72 -20.58
CA SER A 713 -24.50 -8.54 -19.21
C SER A 713 -25.17 -7.19 -19.06
N ASP A 714 -26.31 -7.19 -18.39
CA ASP A 714 -27.13 -6.01 -18.16
C ASP A 714 -27.87 -6.18 -16.83
N ALA A 715 -28.09 -5.08 -16.12
CA ALA A 715 -28.81 -5.08 -14.86
C ALA A 715 -29.77 -3.88 -14.85
N ARG A 716 -31.06 -4.13 -14.72
CA ARG A 716 -32.09 -3.08 -14.76
C ARG A 716 -33.02 -3.21 -13.58
N MET A 717 -33.25 -2.12 -12.86
CA MET A 717 -34.38 -2.03 -11.95
C MET A 717 -35.68 -1.90 -12.73
N ARG A 718 -36.72 -2.62 -12.31
CA ARG A 718 -38.07 -2.56 -12.87
C ARG A 718 -39.09 -2.53 -11.75
N GLU A 719 -40.16 -1.77 -11.93
CA GLU A 719 -41.34 -1.84 -11.06
C GLU A 719 -42.42 -2.73 -11.69
N GLY A 720 -43.02 -3.59 -10.88
CA GLY A 720 -44.23 -4.32 -11.25
C GLY A 720 -45.24 -4.33 -10.11
N GLY A 721 -46.39 -4.96 -10.35
CA GLY A 721 -47.56 -4.88 -9.48
C GLY A 721 -47.37 -5.30 -8.00
N ASN A 722 -46.26 -5.98 -7.69
CA ASN A 722 -45.93 -6.45 -6.34
C ASN A 722 -44.59 -5.88 -5.79
N GLY A 723 -44.00 -4.84 -6.41
CA GLY A 723 -42.79 -4.17 -5.92
C GLY A 723 -41.73 -3.92 -6.98
N VAL A 724 -40.59 -3.37 -6.54
CA VAL A 724 -39.39 -3.13 -7.35
C VAL A 724 -38.55 -4.41 -7.39
N TYR A 725 -38.16 -4.86 -8.58
CA TYR A 725 -37.26 -6.00 -8.76
C TYR A 725 -36.08 -5.64 -9.66
N LEU A 726 -34.93 -6.24 -9.37
CA LEU A 726 -33.69 -6.08 -10.12
C LEU A 726 -33.56 -7.23 -11.13
N ASP A 727 -33.58 -6.89 -12.42
CA ASP A 727 -33.47 -7.81 -13.55
C ASP A 727 -32.01 -7.85 -14.02
N GLY A 728 -31.25 -8.86 -13.56
CA GLY A 728 -29.86 -9.08 -13.92
C GLY A 728 -29.71 -10.22 -14.93
N VAL A 729 -29.21 -9.92 -16.13
CA VAL A 729 -28.93 -10.92 -17.17
C VAL A 729 -27.44 -10.97 -17.43
N ALA A 730 -26.86 -12.17 -17.48
CA ALA A 730 -25.49 -12.39 -17.90
C ALA A 730 -25.38 -13.64 -18.80
N ASN A 731 -24.91 -13.45 -20.03
CA ASN A 731 -24.60 -14.51 -21.00
C ASN A 731 -23.09 -14.56 -21.24
N LYS A 732 -22.47 -15.74 -21.10
CA LYS A 732 -21.04 -15.97 -21.32
C LYS A 732 -20.81 -17.20 -22.19
N VAL A 733 -20.04 -17.04 -23.26
CA VAL A 733 -19.58 -18.15 -24.12
C VAL A 733 -18.25 -18.68 -23.56
N LEU A 734 -18.23 -19.96 -23.16
CA LEU A 734 -17.05 -20.61 -22.56
C LEU A 734 -16.40 -21.60 -23.56
N PRO A 735 -15.06 -21.67 -23.64
CA PRO A 735 -14.34 -22.47 -24.64
C PRO A 735 -14.17 -23.95 -24.22
N PHE A 736 -15.10 -24.50 -23.44
CA PHE A 736 -15.03 -25.85 -22.88
C PHE A 736 -16.32 -26.62 -23.22
N GLY A 737 -16.21 -27.95 -23.31
CA GLY A 737 -17.37 -28.80 -23.62
C GLY A 737 -18.49 -28.66 -22.57
N PHE A 738 -19.74 -28.72 -23.02
CA PHE A 738 -20.94 -28.54 -22.19
C PHE A 738 -20.87 -29.34 -20.89
N ASP A 739 -20.56 -30.64 -20.98
CA ASP A 739 -20.52 -31.54 -19.82
C ASP A 739 -19.47 -31.12 -18.77
N ALA A 740 -18.32 -30.61 -19.22
CA ALA A 740 -17.24 -30.18 -18.32
C ALA A 740 -17.60 -28.87 -17.60
N VAL A 741 -18.21 -27.91 -18.31
CA VAL A 741 -18.70 -26.65 -17.74
C VAL A 741 -19.85 -26.92 -16.78
N SER A 742 -20.82 -27.72 -17.23
CA SER A 742 -21.99 -28.14 -16.46
C SER A 742 -21.61 -28.82 -15.14
N ALA A 743 -20.63 -29.73 -15.18
CA ALA A 743 -20.13 -30.40 -13.99
C ALA A 743 -19.35 -29.46 -13.07
N ALA A 744 -18.51 -28.57 -13.61
CA ALA A 744 -17.75 -27.60 -12.82
C ALA A 744 -18.66 -26.60 -12.09
N VAL A 745 -19.67 -26.08 -12.78
CA VAL A 745 -20.67 -25.16 -12.20
C VAL A 745 -21.48 -25.86 -11.11
N TRP A 746 -21.93 -27.10 -11.35
CA TRP A 746 -22.66 -27.86 -10.32
C TRP A 746 -21.77 -28.21 -9.11
N ASN A 747 -20.48 -28.50 -9.32
CA ASN A 747 -19.54 -28.72 -8.23
C ASN A 747 -19.25 -27.46 -7.43
N HIS A 748 -19.20 -26.30 -8.07
CA HIS A 748 -19.10 -25.01 -7.39
C HIS A 748 -20.31 -24.77 -6.49
N PHE A 749 -21.54 -25.03 -6.97
CA PHE A 749 -22.75 -24.87 -6.16
C PHE A 749 -22.91 -25.92 -5.05
N ARG A 750 -22.29 -27.09 -5.19
CA ARG A 750 -22.21 -28.11 -4.12
C ARG A 750 -21.05 -27.88 -3.13
N GLY A 751 -20.12 -26.99 -3.45
CA GLY A 751 -18.85 -26.85 -2.73
C GLY A 751 -18.91 -25.83 -1.60
N ILE A 752 -18.09 -26.07 -0.56
CA ILE A 752 -17.92 -25.20 0.61
C ILE A 752 -17.37 -23.81 0.20
N ASP A 753 -16.69 -23.74 -0.95
CA ASP A 753 -16.07 -22.53 -1.51
C ASP A 753 -17.06 -21.49 -2.07
N LYS A 754 -18.37 -21.79 -2.13
CA LYS A 754 -19.42 -20.90 -2.62
C LYS A 754 -19.58 -19.63 -1.77
N HIS A 755 -19.19 -19.66 -0.49
CA HIS A 755 -19.50 -18.62 0.51
C HIS A 755 -18.24 -17.94 1.07
N ASN A 756 -17.30 -17.54 0.20
CA ASN A 756 -16.16 -16.71 0.59
C ASN A 756 -16.47 -15.22 0.42
N GLY A 757 -16.91 -14.59 1.51
CA GLY A 757 -17.10 -13.14 1.64
C GLY A 757 -18.14 -12.81 2.70
N MET A 758 -17.75 -11.99 3.68
CA MET A 758 -18.51 -11.42 4.81
C MET A 758 -19.69 -12.25 5.37
N VAL A 759 -19.46 -12.79 6.56
CA VAL A 759 -20.44 -13.35 7.53
C VAL A 759 -21.10 -14.68 7.17
N TYR A 760 -20.49 -15.77 7.66
CA TYR A 760 -21.17 -17.06 7.87
C TYR A 760 -20.53 -17.77 9.08
N GLU A 761 -21.11 -17.64 10.27
CA GLU A 761 -20.69 -18.45 11.41
C GLU A 761 -21.23 -19.89 11.24
N ASN A 762 -20.33 -20.80 10.86
CA ASN A 762 -20.30 -22.22 11.21
C ASN A 762 -21.64 -23.02 11.22
N ALA A 763 -22.46 -22.90 10.16
CA ALA A 763 -23.69 -23.71 10.03
C ALA A 763 -23.89 -24.37 8.67
N THR A 764 -22.88 -24.53 7.82
CA THR A 764 -23.00 -25.37 6.61
C THR A 764 -23.03 -26.84 7.01
N LYS A 765 -24.22 -27.38 7.25
CA LYS A 765 -24.46 -28.83 7.13
C LYS A 765 -25.17 -29.06 5.80
N HIS A 766 -24.46 -29.62 4.82
CA HIS A 766 -25.11 -30.19 3.65
C HIS A 766 -26.04 -31.32 4.12
N VAL A 767 -27.35 -31.13 4.00
CA VAL A 767 -28.31 -32.16 4.37
C VAL A 767 -28.98 -32.65 3.10
N GLU A 768 -28.62 -33.86 2.69
CA GLU A 768 -29.14 -34.60 1.53
C GLU A 768 -29.18 -33.83 0.19
N ALA A 769 -28.10 -33.94 -0.59
CA ALA A 769 -28.11 -33.60 -2.00
C ALA A 769 -28.43 -34.84 -2.85
N SER A 770 -29.55 -34.84 -3.57
CA SER A 770 -29.71 -35.75 -4.71
C SER A 770 -28.77 -35.29 -5.85
N SER A 771 -28.64 -36.07 -6.93
CA SER A 771 -27.78 -35.68 -8.05
C SER A 771 -28.14 -34.32 -8.68
N ASP A 772 -29.37 -33.87 -8.46
CA ASP A 772 -30.03 -32.74 -9.10
C ASP A 772 -30.64 -31.73 -8.11
N THR A 773 -30.64 -31.98 -6.79
CA THR A 773 -31.22 -31.06 -5.80
C THR A 773 -30.28 -30.87 -4.62
N ILE A 774 -30.12 -29.63 -4.14
CA ILE A 774 -29.34 -29.26 -2.96
C ILE A 774 -30.28 -28.58 -1.96
N LEU A 775 -30.23 -29.01 -0.69
CA LEU A 775 -30.96 -28.41 0.42
C LEU A 775 -29.96 -27.87 1.44
N GLU A 776 -30.07 -26.59 1.78
CA GLU A 776 -29.11 -25.88 2.63
C GLU A 776 -29.84 -24.98 3.65
N ALA A 777 -29.21 -24.82 4.82
CA ALA A 777 -29.61 -23.83 5.82
C ALA A 777 -28.36 -23.10 6.30
N PHE A 778 -28.41 -21.78 6.38
CA PHE A 778 -27.28 -20.96 6.80
C PHE A 778 -27.76 -19.65 7.46
N THR A 779 -26.86 -19.01 8.19
CA THR A 779 -27.09 -17.71 8.81
C THR A 779 -26.30 -16.65 8.05
N MET A 780 -26.92 -15.52 7.74
CA MET A 780 -26.32 -14.41 7.01
C MET A 780 -26.55 -13.11 7.76
N GLU A 781 -25.49 -12.32 8.00
CA GLU A 781 -25.64 -10.96 8.51
C GLU A 781 -25.66 -9.98 7.36
N LEU A 782 -26.62 -9.07 7.38
CA LEU A 782 -26.69 -7.95 6.45
C LEU A 782 -26.50 -6.65 7.24
N GLY A 783 -25.44 -5.93 6.90
CA GLY A 783 -25.15 -4.61 7.47
C GLY A 783 -25.76 -3.50 6.61
N GLY A 784 -26.60 -2.68 7.23
CA GLY A 784 -26.98 -1.36 6.73
C GLY A 784 -26.27 -0.26 7.52
N LYS A 785 -26.27 0.98 7.00
CA LYS A 785 -25.55 2.15 7.57
C LYS A 785 -25.79 2.42 9.08
N LYS A 786 -26.78 1.82 9.72
CA LYS A 786 -27.09 2.00 11.15
C LYS A 786 -27.49 0.73 11.92
N MET A 787 -27.59 -0.44 11.28
CA MET A 787 -28.02 -1.70 11.91
C MET A 787 -27.35 -2.89 11.21
N ILE A 788 -26.94 -3.89 12.00
CA ILE A 788 -26.57 -5.23 11.53
C ILE A 788 -27.70 -6.16 11.95
N ASP A 789 -28.31 -6.87 11.01
CA ASP A 789 -29.39 -7.81 11.31
C ASP A 789 -28.99 -9.22 10.85
N VAL A 790 -29.38 -10.23 11.63
CA VAL A 790 -28.97 -11.63 11.45
C VAL A 790 -30.14 -12.42 10.87
N PHE A 791 -30.00 -12.93 9.65
CA PHE A 791 -31.02 -13.71 8.95
C PHE A 791 -30.71 -15.20 9.00
N HIS A 792 -31.70 -16.02 9.35
CA HIS A 792 -31.62 -17.48 9.25
C HIS A 792 -32.32 -17.97 8.00
N VAL A 793 -31.55 -18.36 6.98
CA VAL A 793 -32.03 -18.66 5.64
C VAL A 793 -32.09 -20.17 5.40
N LYS A 794 -33.20 -20.62 4.81
CA LYS A 794 -33.35 -21.98 4.24
C LYS A 794 -33.43 -21.89 2.71
N GLN A 795 -32.64 -22.71 2.02
CA GLN A 795 -32.51 -22.68 0.56
C GLN A 795 -32.76 -24.07 -0.06
N VAL A 796 -33.43 -24.07 -1.22
CA VAL A 796 -33.49 -25.19 -2.17
C VAL A 796 -32.87 -24.78 -3.49
N VAL A 797 -31.92 -25.57 -4.00
CA VAL A 797 -31.39 -25.46 -5.37
C VAL A 797 -31.81 -26.70 -6.16
N LYS A 798 -32.43 -26.53 -7.32
CA LYS A 798 -32.72 -27.64 -8.22
C LYS A 798 -32.09 -27.43 -9.59
N ARG A 799 -31.44 -28.47 -10.11
CA ARG A 799 -30.78 -28.54 -11.41
C ARG A 799 -31.67 -29.27 -12.41
N TYR A 800 -31.86 -28.64 -13.57
CA TYR A 800 -32.52 -29.23 -14.72
C TYR A 800 -31.51 -29.32 -15.87
N VAL A 801 -31.41 -30.49 -16.51
CA VAL A 801 -30.50 -30.73 -17.63
C VAL A 801 -31.30 -31.18 -18.83
N GLU A 802 -31.21 -30.42 -19.92
CA GLU A 802 -31.77 -30.72 -21.24
C GLU A 802 -30.64 -31.03 -22.23
N ALA A 803 -30.96 -31.56 -23.40
CA ALA A 803 -29.97 -32.13 -24.33
C ALA A 803 -28.89 -31.14 -24.83
N ASP A 804 -29.18 -29.83 -24.81
CA ASP A 804 -28.29 -28.75 -25.22
C ASP A 804 -28.28 -27.56 -24.23
N GLN A 805 -28.83 -27.73 -23.02
CA GLN A 805 -29.03 -26.63 -22.05
C GLN A 805 -29.02 -27.12 -20.61
N GLN A 806 -28.54 -26.28 -19.67
CA GLN A 806 -28.69 -26.53 -18.23
C GLN A 806 -29.31 -25.31 -17.55
N SER A 807 -30.32 -25.53 -16.74
CA SER A 807 -31.00 -24.50 -15.97
C SER A 807 -30.95 -24.84 -14.48
N GLY A 808 -30.98 -23.83 -13.64
CA GLY A 808 -31.11 -24.02 -12.20
C GLY A 808 -32.09 -23.03 -11.61
N THR A 809 -32.87 -23.44 -10.61
CA THR A 809 -33.76 -22.53 -9.91
C THR A 809 -33.48 -22.56 -8.42
N TYR A 810 -33.60 -21.39 -7.79
CA TYR A 810 -33.41 -21.20 -6.35
C TYR A 810 -34.73 -20.78 -5.70
N GLY A 811 -35.04 -21.37 -4.54
CA GLY A 811 -36.03 -20.84 -3.62
C GLY A 811 -35.38 -20.52 -2.28
N PHE A 812 -35.66 -19.34 -1.73
CA PHE A 812 -35.21 -18.92 -0.40
C PHE A 812 -36.40 -18.55 0.48
N ALA A 813 -36.37 -18.93 1.76
CA ALA A 813 -37.29 -18.41 2.76
C ALA A 813 -36.54 -17.93 4.00
N ASP A 814 -36.91 -16.73 4.46
CA ASP A 814 -36.58 -16.20 5.78
C ASP A 814 -37.69 -16.57 6.78
N MET A 815 -37.34 -16.85 8.04
CA MET A 815 -38.30 -17.28 9.07
C MET A 815 -39.13 -16.12 9.65
N GLN A 816 -38.85 -14.86 9.31
CA GLN A 816 -39.52 -13.73 9.94
C GLN A 816 -40.18 -12.70 9.01
N TYR A 817 -39.68 -12.38 7.80
CA TYR A 817 -40.31 -11.27 7.05
C TYR A 817 -40.51 -11.39 5.53
N CYS A 818 -39.90 -12.32 4.77
CA CYS A 818 -40.16 -12.42 3.31
C CYS A 818 -39.84 -13.80 2.68
N VAL A 819 -40.54 -14.13 1.59
CA VAL A 819 -40.22 -15.27 0.71
C VAL A 819 -39.89 -14.71 -0.68
N ALA A 820 -38.67 -14.97 -1.16
CA ALA A 820 -38.21 -14.56 -2.49
C ALA A 820 -37.77 -15.79 -3.31
N THR A 821 -38.06 -15.77 -4.62
CA THR A 821 -37.74 -16.86 -5.55
C THR A 821 -36.99 -16.26 -6.73
N ASP A 822 -35.77 -16.71 -6.98
CA ASP A 822 -34.94 -16.27 -8.11
C ASP A 822 -34.65 -17.46 -9.04
N GLY A 823 -34.98 -17.31 -10.32
CA GLY A 823 -34.70 -18.31 -11.36
C GLY A 823 -33.58 -17.86 -12.28
N TYR A 824 -32.62 -18.74 -12.61
CA TYR A 824 -31.54 -18.44 -13.55
C TYR A 824 -31.44 -19.52 -14.64
N ARG A 825 -31.34 -19.10 -15.91
CA ARG A 825 -31.09 -20.02 -17.04
C ARG A 825 -29.65 -19.88 -17.50
N LEU A 826 -28.89 -20.98 -17.52
CA LEU A 826 -27.56 -21.01 -18.12
C LEU A 826 -27.63 -21.71 -19.49
N GLN A 827 -27.88 -20.95 -20.55
CA GLN A 827 -27.82 -21.51 -21.90
C GLN A 827 -26.37 -21.71 -22.35
N TYR A 828 -26.02 -22.95 -22.69
CA TYR A 828 -24.70 -23.31 -23.22
C TYR A 828 -24.88 -24.08 -24.54
N ARG A 829 -24.63 -23.45 -25.68
CA ARG A 829 -24.54 -24.15 -26.97
C ARG A 829 -23.09 -24.41 -27.33
N SER A 830 -22.76 -25.66 -27.69
CA SER A 830 -21.48 -25.98 -28.32
C SER A 830 -21.52 -25.62 -29.81
N HIS A 831 -20.45 -25.05 -30.34
CA HIS A 831 -20.17 -25.10 -31.78
C HIS A 831 -19.40 -26.37 -32.13
#